data_AF-A0A813GWD1-F1
#
_entry.id   AF-A0A813GWD1-F1
#
_cell.length_a   1.000
_cell.length_b   1.000
_cell.length_c   1.000
_cell.angle_alpha   90.00
_cell.angle_beta   90.00
_cell.angle_gamma   90.00
#
_symmetry.space_group_name_H-M   'P 1'
#
loop_
_entity.id
_entity.type
_entity.pdbx_description
1 polymer ?
#
loop_
_entity_poly.entity_id
_entity_poly.type
_entity_poly.pdbx_seq_one_letter_code
_entity_poly.pdbx_strand_id
1 'polypeptide(L)'
;MADYAGADATVQATNDSATVSKASACSLGYFDDPFVGHMAVRGPKGRPIRRAPLINRCYYVRHLGITQLQEAFLSGCISPGEDYNVVVLGAGFDTGALRRTWPAGLKDYYEVEFPAVLQRKQALLKRANAKLPSWLRSCGADLRKPKEVEASLRSQGIDFSLPTLLLAEVVLAYLEPLEGDALAAWAPGCFPNSFFGVYEQLGPLDAFGRFMLRHFRERQCPLRSLVARPDLAANRRRFGAFARVDAVDMMSVLAATPKEELRRAANLEPFDEFEELHLKCAHYLVLAAMHGRCASSPAIWTGTTSLGTWRPSGSVTALRARGLRVPRFGLSAARVGGHVVLCGGTGTSDSPSQSEGQKRHTTVSCLALDAAGAERCEREVPRELGQHPASMYCSVTALGTSSEAVIFGGRLGPGRPSSAVSLCTTVGEGLRPVEPKLDAPWANCCTTLGQGLRPVEPKVLGAPWPAARWRHSATFLPMEPGSSPLVAVLGGLGEGSSTLSLTEVWLLDTVAWTWHCVTTGAAQGTLLPEPRHSHGATSTGPCTVAICGGLDASEGLLGDAWALDVARDNNNNNNGSGLNGALDVARDAAGSALTARWRRLESPLPQPRYGHGLHPCSGHLVAIGGIDAACSTPQLCVDGLAFDIEEKEEEEEETPEKGADEAQSLFMWHNAASILLEDGPEPTLLVVGGGGNCFSFGTHLNNEARLVPLAAALGASGSSCAGPLQGFSLSRLFCCGSRPPQIR
;
A
#
# COMPACT_ATOMS: atom_id res chain seq x y z
N MET A 1 -8.54 -7.06 -32.42
CA MET A 1 -8.52 -8.11 -31.38
C MET A 1 -8.54 -9.44 -32.09
N ALA A 2 -8.01 -10.50 -31.49
CA ALA A 2 -8.17 -11.82 -32.09
C ALA A 2 -9.62 -12.28 -31.90
N ASP A 3 -10.21 -12.87 -32.94
CA ASP A 3 -11.55 -13.44 -32.88
C ASP A 3 -11.46 -14.83 -32.23
N TYR A 4 -11.40 -14.87 -30.91
CA TYR A 4 -11.76 -16.08 -30.18
C TYR A 4 -13.27 -16.30 -30.34
N ALA A 5 -13.70 -17.50 -30.69
CA ALA A 5 -15.10 -17.84 -30.91
C ALA A 5 -15.61 -18.84 -29.87
N GLY A 6 -16.88 -18.72 -29.48
CA GLY A 6 -17.54 -19.63 -28.52
C GLY A 6 -17.57 -19.12 -27.08
N ALA A 7 -18.14 -19.92 -26.18
CA ALA A 7 -18.41 -19.54 -24.78
C ALA A 7 -17.14 -19.24 -23.95
N ASP A 8 -15.99 -19.78 -24.36
CA ASP A 8 -14.71 -19.65 -23.65
C ASP A 8 -13.84 -18.48 -24.18
N ALA A 9 -14.34 -17.71 -25.16
CA ALA A 9 -13.57 -16.67 -25.84
C ALA A 9 -13.07 -15.56 -24.91
N THR A 10 -13.87 -15.17 -23.91
CA THR A 10 -13.51 -14.12 -22.93
C THR A 10 -12.41 -14.59 -21.98
N VAL A 11 -12.43 -15.86 -21.58
CA VAL A 11 -11.36 -16.50 -20.80
C VAL A 11 -10.08 -16.58 -21.62
N GLN A 12 -10.14 -17.00 -22.88
CA GLN A 12 -8.97 -17.04 -23.78
C GLN A 12 -8.40 -15.63 -24.03
N ALA A 13 -9.23 -14.59 -24.04
CA ALA A 13 -8.77 -13.21 -24.16
C ALA A 13 -7.95 -12.72 -22.94
N THR A 14 -8.09 -13.33 -21.76
CA THR A 14 -7.27 -12.99 -20.58
C THR A 14 -5.79 -13.31 -20.80
N ASN A 15 -5.48 -14.32 -21.62
CA ASN A 15 -4.13 -14.65 -22.03
C ASN A 15 -3.46 -13.43 -22.71
N ASP A 16 -4.14 -12.81 -23.69
CA ASP A 16 -3.59 -11.65 -24.42
C ASP A 16 -3.28 -10.48 -23.46
N SER A 17 -4.18 -10.20 -22.52
CA SER A 17 -3.98 -9.15 -21.53
C SER A 17 -2.77 -9.43 -20.64
N ALA A 18 -2.63 -10.68 -20.17
CA ALA A 18 -1.52 -11.11 -19.33
C ALA A 18 -0.18 -11.10 -20.08
N THR A 19 -0.14 -11.53 -21.33
CA THR A 19 1.06 -11.48 -22.17
C THR A 19 1.54 -10.05 -22.38
N VAL A 20 0.62 -9.10 -22.60
CA VAL A 20 0.99 -7.68 -22.72
C VAL A 20 1.62 -7.15 -21.42
N SER A 21 1.06 -7.49 -20.26
CA SER A 21 1.60 -7.04 -18.99
C SER A 21 2.96 -7.69 -18.67
N LYS A 22 3.15 -8.98 -18.96
CA LYS A 22 4.46 -9.65 -18.89
C LYS A 22 5.47 -8.96 -19.83
N ALA A 23 5.09 -8.66 -21.06
CA ALA A 23 5.96 -7.99 -22.04
C ALA A 23 6.33 -6.55 -21.63
N SER A 24 5.38 -5.79 -21.07
CA SER A 24 5.64 -4.45 -20.54
C SER A 24 6.69 -4.49 -19.43
N ALA A 25 6.51 -5.35 -18.43
CA ALA A 25 7.47 -5.52 -17.33
C ALA A 25 8.85 -5.99 -17.84
N CYS A 26 8.87 -6.99 -18.73
CA CYS A 26 10.11 -7.50 -19.33
C CYS A 26 10.89 -6.41 -20.07
N SER A 27 10.19 -5.56 -20.86
CA SER A 27 10.84 -4.49 -21.63
C SER A 27 11.56 -3.43 -20.79
N LEU A 28 11.29 -3.39 -19.49
CA LEU A 28 11.89 -2.48 -18.52
C LEU A 28 12.97 -3.15 -17.66
N GLY A 29 13.28 -4.42 -17.92
CA GLY A 29 14.32 -5.16 -17.20
C GLY A 29 13.87 -5.73 -15.85
N TYR A 30 12.55 -5.86 -15.61
CA TYR A 30 12.08 -6.57 -14.40
C TYR A 30 12.54 -8.03 -14.42
N PHE A 31 12.49 -8.69 -15.58
CA PHE A 31 13.02 -10.02 -15.82
C PHE A 31 13.33 -10.19 -17.31
N ASP A 32 14.21 -11.14 -17.63
CA ASP A 32 14.62 -11.42 -19.00
C ASP A 32 13.70 -12.44 -19.68
N ASP A 33 13.19 -12.06 -20.84
CA ASP A 33 12.41 -12.93 -21.72
C ASP A 33 12.46 -12.41 -23.17
N PRO A 34 13.28 -13.01 -24.03
CA PRO A 34 13.44 -12.54 -25.40
C PRO A 34 12.21 -12.86 -26.29
N PHE A 35 11.23 -13.63 -25.82
CA PHE A 35 10.12 -14.11 -26.64
C PHE A 35 8.78 -13.43 -26.31
N VAL A 36 8.53 -13.06 -25.05
CA VAL A 36 7.23 -12.53 -24.61
C VAL A 36 6.78 -11.28 -25.38
N GLY A 37 7.71 -10.41 -25.77
CA GLY A 37 7.43 -9.22 -26.58
C GLY A 37 6.96 -9.52 -28.01
N HIS A 38 7.28 -10.72 -28.54
CA HIS A 38 6.77 -11.21 -29.82
C HIS A 38 5.39 -11.86 -29.68
N MET A 39 5.06 -12.37 -28.49
CA MET A 39 3.78 -13.01 -28.21
C MET A 39 2.69 -11.98 -27.89
N ALA A 40 3.08 -10.83 -27.32
CA ALA A 40 2.15 -9.78 -26.93
C ALA A 40 1.45 -9.12 -28.12
N VAL A 41 0.14 -8.86 -27.96
CA VAL A 41 -0.60 -8.05 -28.91
C VAL A 41 -0.04 -6.62 -28.95
N ARG A 42 -0.03 -6.02 -30.14
CA ARG A 42 0.52 -4.69 -30.38
C ARG A 42 -0.60 -3.65 -30.44
N GLY A 43 -0.29 -2.45 -29.97
CA GLY A 43 -1.18 -1.31 -30.01
C GLY A 43 -1.25 -0.66 -31.40
N PRO A 44 -1.90 0.50 -31.51
CA PRO A 44 -1.98 1.26 -32.75
C PRO A 44 -0.61 1.46 -33.40
N LYS A 45 -0.55 1.29 -34.73
CA LYS A 45 0.69 1.37 -35.53
C LYS A 45 1.75 0.32 -35.15
N GLY A 46 1.36 -0.80 -34.54
CA GLY A 46 2.26 -1.91 -34.24
C GLY A 46 3.21 -1.67 -33.06
N ARG A 47 2.95 -0.66 -32.23
CA ARG A 47 3.81 -0.32 -31.08
C ARG A 47 3.58 -1.28 -29.91
N PRO A 48 4.63 -1.61 -29.11
CA PRO A 48 4.45 -2.29 -27.84
C PRO A 48 3.50 -1.52 -26.93
N ILE A 49 2.63 -2.24 -26.22
CA ILE A 49 1.69 -1.64 -25.27
C ILE A 49 2.39 -1.58 -23.91
N ARG A 50 2.50 -0.38 -23.34
CA ARG A 50 3.01 -0.17 -21.98
C ARG A 50 1.91 -0.31 -20.94
N ARG A 51 2.30 -0.71 -19.73
CA ARG A 51 1.47 -0.69 -18.52
C ARG A 51 2.03 0.31 -17.51
N ALA A 52 1.19 0.71 -16.57
CA ALA A 52 1.59 1.55 -15.44
C ALA A 52 2.61 0.82 -14.54
N PRO A 53 3.49 1.55 -13.84
CA PRO A 53 4.47 0.97 -12.93
C PRO A 53 3.90 -0.03 -11.92
N LEU A 54 2.72 0.24 -11.35
CA LEU A 54 1.98 -0.69 -10.49
C LEU A 54 1.78 -2.06 -11.14
N ILE A 55 1.31 -2.09 -12.39
CA ILE A 55 1.06 -3.34 -13.10
C ILE A 55 2.38 -4.07 -13.37
N ASN A 56 3.43 -3.35 -13.80
CA ASN A 56 4.74 -3.95 -14.06
C ASN A 56 5.31 -4.60 -12.79
N ARG A 57 5.31 -3.89 -11.66
CA ARG A 57 5.76 -4.42 -10.36
C ARG A 57 4.95 -5.63 -9.91
N CYS A 58 3.62 -5.57 -10.03
CA CYS A 58 2.75 -6.69 -9.67
C CYS A 58 2.99 -7.95 -10.52
N TYR A 59 3.29 -7.79 -11.81
CA TYR A 59 3.66 -8.90 -12.71
C TYR A 59 5.08 -9.41 -12.45
N TYR A 60 5.98 -8.55 -12.00
CA TYR A 60 7.30 -8.97 -11.53
C TYR A 60 7.19 -9.79 -10.23
N VAL A 61 6.36 -9.42 -9.27
CA VAL A 61 6.10 -10.24 -8.08
C VAL A 61 5.48 -11.59 -8.44
N ARG A 62 4.57 -11.62 -9.44
CA ARG A 62 4.04 -12.87 -10.02
C ARG A 62 5.18 -13.73 -10.61
N HIS A 63 6.10 -13.12 -11.36
CA HIS A 63 7.27 -13.81 -11.90
C HIS A 63 8.16 -14.40 -10.79
N LEU A 64 8.43 -13.64 -9.72
CA LEU A 64 9.20 -14.14 -8.57
C LEU A 64 8.56 -15.39 -7.95
N GLY A 65 7.25 -15.37 -7.73
CA GLY A 65 6.52 -16.52 -7.17
C GLY A 65 6.63 -17.78 -8.04
N ILE A 66 6.43 -17.65 -9.36
CA ILE A 66 6.57 -18.79 -10.28
C ILE A 66 8.02 -19.28 -10.35
N THR A 67 9.00 -18.38 -10.37
CA THR A 67 10.41 -18.76 -10.36
C THR A 67 10.77 -19.50 -9.07
N GLN A 68 10.30 -19.06 -7.90
CA GLN A 68 10.51 -19.76 -6.63
C GLN A 68 9.91 -21.17 -6.63
N LEU A 69 8.72 -21.37 -7.19
CA LEU A 69 8.11 -22.70 -7.34
C LEU A 69 8.95 -23.62 -8.24
N GLN A 70 9.45 -23.08 -9.35
CA GLN A 70 10.32 -23.84 -10.26
C GLN A 70 11.64 -24.23 -9.59
N GLU A 71 12.32 -23.29 -8.92
CA GLU A 71 13.58 -23.56 -8.23
C GLU A 71 13.39 -24.56 -7.09
N ALA A 72 12.31 -24.44 -6.31
CA ALA A 72 12.00 -25.40 -5.25
C ALA A 72 11.85 -26.84 -5.75
N PHE A 73 11.18 -27.03 -6.89
CA PHE A 73 11.11 -28.34 -7.53
C PHE A 73 12.49 -28.82 -7.97
N LEU A 74 13.25 -27.98 -8.70
CA LEU A 74 14.53 -28.36 -9.27
C LEU A 74 15.60 -28.67 -8.21
N SER A 75 15.58 -27.98 -7.08
CA SER A 75 16.54 -28.22 -5.99
C SER A 75 16.07 -29.28 -4.99
N GLY A 76 14.76 -29.43 -4.80
CA GLY A 76 14.20 -30.23 -3.71
C GLY A 76 13.59 -31.56 -4.13
N CYS A 77 13.25 -31.74 -5.42
CA CYS A 77 12.49 -32.90 -5.89
C CYS A 77 13.25 -33.79 -6.87
N ILE A 78 14.38 -33.32 -7.42
CA ILE A 78 15.21 -34.05 -8.40
C ILE A 78 16.68 -34.03 -8.00
N SER A 79 17.40 -35.09 -8.38
CA SER A 79 18.87 -35.14 -8.27
C SER A 79 19.52 -34.55 -9.51
N PRO A 80 20.76 -34.03 -9.44
CA PRO A 80 21.47 -33.53 -10.62
C PRO A 80 21.55 -34.56 -11.75
N GLY A 81 21.04 -34.20 -12.93
CA GLY A 81 21.06 -35.05 -14.13
C GLY A 81 20.00 -36.16 -14.17
N GLU A 82 19.14 -36.25 -13.15
CA GLU A 82 18.00 -37.18 -13.14
C GLU A 82 16.91 -36.75 -14.12
N ASP A 83 16.28 -37.71 -14.78
CA ASP A 83 15.20 -37.43 -15.73
C ASP A 83 13.94 -36.88 -15.03
N TYR A 84 13.35 -35.81 -15.57
CA TYR A 84 12.12 -35.18 -15.05
C TYR A 84 11.27 -34.54 -16.15
N ASN A 85 9.99 -34.30 -15.84
CA ASN A 85 9.07 -33.59 -16.72
C ASN A 85 8.67 -32.23 -16.15
N VAL A 86 8.24 -31.33 -17.05
CA VAL A 86 7.51 -30.11 -16.68
C VAL A 86 6.20 -30.07 -17.46
N VAL A 87 5.09 -29.79 -16.79
CA VAL A 87 3.74 -29.69 -17.37
C VAL A 87 3.14 -28.34 -16.97
N VAL A 88 2.89 -27.47 -17.93
CA VAL A 88 2.20 -26.20 -17.71
C VAL A 88 0.74 -26.34 -18.15
N LEU A 89 -0.16 -26.29 -17.18
CA LEU A 89 -1.60 -26.34 -17.38
C LEU A 89 -2.11 -24.93 -17.67
N GLY A 90 -2.86 -24.76 -18.76
CA GLY A 90 -3.34 -23.44 -19.18
C GLY A 90 -2.18 -22.55 -19.60
N ALA A 91 -1.25 -23.10 -20.40
CA ALA A 91 0.03 -22.46 -20.69
C ALA A 91 -0.09 -21.10 -21.39
N GLY A 92 -1.21 -20.82 -22.09
CA GLY A 92 -1.39 -19.60 -22.85
C GLY A 92 -0.18 -19.33 -23.76
N PHE A 93 0.32 -18.09 -23.73
CA PHE A 93 1.58 -17.72 -24.40
C PHE A 93 2.78 -17.68 -23.46
N ASP A 94 2.82 -18.50 -22.42
CA ASP A 94 4.00 -18.63 -21.57
C ASP A 94 5.24 -19.04 -22.38
N THR A 95 6.38 -18.53 -22.00
CA THR A 95 7.66 -18.65 -22.71
C THR A 95 8.69 -19.37 -21.85
N GLY A 96 8.28 -19.99 -20.74
CA GLY A 96 9.12 -20.70 -19.77
C GLY A 96 10.02 -21.76 -20.38
N ALA A 97 9.53 -22.50 -21.38
CA ALA A 97 10.35 -23.45 -22.14
C ALA A 97 11.52 -22.79 -22.89
N LEU A 98 11.37 -21.54 -23.32
CA LEU A 98 12.33 -20.87 -24.22
C LEU A 98 13.20 -19.85 -23.49
N ARG A 99 12.67 -19.20 -22.45
CA ARG A 99 13.33 -18.06 -21.78
C ARG A 99 14.37 -18.47 -20.73
N ARG A 100 14.25 -19.67 -20.15
CA ARG A 100 15.19 -20.16 -19.13
C ARG A 100 16.00 -21.35 -19.64
N THR A 101 17.19 -21.48 -19.09
CA THR A 101 17.98 -22.71 -19.18
C THR A 101 17.43 -23.72 -18.18
N TRP A 102 17.01 -24.88 -18.67
CA TRP A 102 16.60 -26.00 -17.84
C TRP A 102 17.82 -26.90 -17.55
N PRO A 103 18.01 -27.37 -16.30
CA PRO A 103 19.13 -28.24 -15.97
C PRO A 103 19.02 -29.59 -16.70
N ALA A 104 20.17 -30.26 -16.84
CA ALA A 104 20.25 -31.59 -17.44
C ALA A 104 19.28 -32.56 -16.76
N GLY A 105 18.70 -33.45 -17.56
CA GLY A 105 17.64 -34.36 -17.12
C GLY A 105 16.22 -33.91 -17.51
N LEU A 106 16.02 -32.70 -18.04
CA LEU A 106 14.69 -32.36 -18.61
C LEU A 106 14.39 -33.32 -19.76
N LYS A 107 13.42 -34.20 -19.56
CA LYS A 107 12.98 -35.15 -20.56
C LYS A 107 12.13 -34.47 -21.61
N ASP A 108 11.01 -33.91 -21.17
CA ASP A 108 10.06 -33.19 -22.00
C ASP A 108 9.37 -32.07 -21.20
N TYR A 109 9.02 -31.00 -21.92
CA TYR A 109 8.26 -29.87 -21.42
C TYR A 109 6.91 -29.81 -22.13
N TYR A 110 5.82 -30.00 -21.39
CA TYR A 110 4.47 -30.11 -21.91
C TYR A 110 3.69 -28.82 -21.64
N GLU A 111 3.10 -28.26 -22.69
CA GLU A 111 2.17 -27.13 -22.59
C GLU A 111 0.75 -27.61 -22.89
N VAL A 112 -0.13 -27.55 -21.90
CA VAL A 112 -1.54 -27.94 -22.04
C VAL A 112 -2.40 -26.70 -22.19
N GLU A 113 -3.19 -26.63 -23.27
CA GLU A 113 -4.14 -25.55 -23.55
C GLU A 113 -5.20 -26.06 -24.54
N PHE A 114 -6.27 -25.29 -24.74
CA PHE A 114 -7.14 -25.41 -25.90
C PHE A 114 -6.32 -25.38 -27.21
N PRO A 115 -6.67 -26.25 -28.18
CA PRO A 115 -5.97 -26.33 -29.46
C PRO A 115 -5.83 -24.99 -30.20
N ALA A 116 -6.86 -24.12 -30.12
CA ALA A 116 -6.85 -22.83 -30.79
C ALA A 116 -5.76 -21.88 -30.26
N VAL A 117 -5.52 -21.87 -28.94
CA VAL A 117 -4.49 -21.03 -28.31
C VAL A 117 -3.10 -21.55 -28.66
N LEU A 118 -2.90 -22.88 -28.63
CA LEU A 118 -1.63 -23.51 -29.03
C LEU A 118 -1.27 -23.21 -30.49
N GLN A 119 -2.23 -23.34 -31.42
CA GLN A 119 -2.02 -23.00 -32.84
C GLN A 119 -1.60 -21.54 -33.00
N ARG A 120 -2.25 -20.62 -32.28
CA ARG A 120 -1.90 -19.20 -32.31
C ARG A 120 -0.51 -18.95 -31.75
N LYS A 121 -0.15 -19.58 -30.64
CA LYS A 121 1.20 -19.50 -30.05
C LYS A 121 2.26 -19.96 -31.04
N GLN A 122 2.03 -21.10 -31.70
CA GLN A 122 2.96 -21.65 -32.69
C GLN A 122 3.15 -20.70 -33.88
N ALA A 123 2.08 -20.05 -34.35
CA ALA A 123 2.17 -19.04 -35.41
C ALA A 123 2.99 -17.82 -34.99
N LEU A 124 2.83 -17.35 -33.75
CA LEU A 124 3.60 -16.23 -33.19
C LEU A 124 5.09 -16.61 -33.02
N LEU A 125 5.39 -17.80 -32.52
CA LEU A 125 6.76 -18.31 -32.36
C LEU A 125 7.46 -18.47 -33.71
N LYS A 126 6.73 -18.97 -34.73
CA LYS A 126 7.25 -19.06 -36.11
C LYS A 126 7.56 -17.67 -36.66
N ARG A 127 6.68 -16.69 -36.46
CA ARG A 127 6.91 -15.29 -36.86
C ARG A 127 8.11 -14.66 -36.13
N ALA A 128 8.36 -15.06 -34.89
CA ALA A 128 9.50 -14.63 -34.10
C ALA A 128 10.81 -15.34 -34.48
N ASN A 129 10.79 -16.28 -35.45
CA ASN A 129 11.91 -17.16 -35.78
C ASN A 129 12.48 -17.89 -34.55
N ALA A 130 11.62 -18.25 -33.60
CA ALA A 130 12.03 -18.97 -32.40
C ALA A 130 12.48 -20.39 -32.76
N LYS A 131 13.68 -20.77 -32.29
CA LYS A 131 14.17 -22.15 -32.39
C LYS A 131 13.56 -22.95 -31.25
N LEU A 132 12.59 -23.80 -31.57
CA LEU A 132 11.91 -24.62 -30.57
C LEU A 132 12.79 -25.80 -30.16
N PRO A 133 12.97 -26.05 -28.86
CA PRO A 133 13.66 -27.24 -28.38
C PRO A 133 12.96 -28.52 -28.81
N SER A 134 13.72 -29.57 -29.10
CA SER A 134 13.17 -30.87 -29.50
C SER A 134 12.38 -31.58 -28.40
N TRP A 135 12.50 -31.15 -27.15
CA TRP A 135 11.78 -31.65 -25.98
C TRP A 135 10.52 -30.86 -25.63
N LEU A 136 10.18 -29.81 -26.39
CA LEU A 136 8.93 -29.07 -26.20
C LEU A 136 7.76 -29.83 -26.85
N ARG A 137 6.65 -29.98 -26.12
CA ARG A 137 5.44 -30.72 -26.51
C ARG A 137 4.20 -29.86 -26.31
N SER A 138 3.32 -29.82 -27.31
CA SER A 138 2.03 -29.11 -27.23
C SER A 138 0.89 -30.11 -27.07
N CYS A 139 0.07 -29.93 -26.04
CA CYS A 139 -1.01 -30.84 -25.64
C CYS A 139 -2.36 -30.13 -25.70
N GLY A 140 -3.15 -30.42 -26.75
CA GLY A 140 -4.48 -29.85 -26.91
C GLY A 140 -5.52 -30.55 -26.03
N ALA A 141 -5.98 -29.91 -24.95
CA ALA A 141 -6.98 -30.49 -24.06
C ALA A 141 -7.80 -29.43 -23.31
N ASP A 142 -9.01 -29.82 -22.90
CA ASP A 142 -9.85 -29.04 -21.99
C ASP A 142 -9.55 -29.41 -20.54
N LEU A 143 -9.09 -28.44 -19.75
CA LEU A 143 -8.72 -28.65 -18.35
C LEU A 143 -9.89 -29.02 -17.44
N ARG A 144 -11.14 -28.77 -17.85
CA ARG A 144 -12.35 -29.23 -17.15
C ARG A 144 -12.46 -30.76 -17.14
N LYS A 145 -11.72 -31.44 -18.01
CA LYS A 145 -11.81 -32.89 -18.22
C LYS A 145 -10.43 -33.53 -18.03
N PRO A 146 -10.03 -33.87 -16.79
CA PRO A 146 -8.70 -34.40 -16.51
C PRO A 146 -8.30 -35.65 -17.33
N LYS A 147 -9.27 -36.49 -17.71
CA LYS A 147 -9.03 -37.64 -18.60
C LYS A 147 -8.60 -37.24 -20.02
N GLU A 148 -9.11 -36.13 -20.56
CA GLU A 148 -8.67 -35.60 -21.86
C GLU A 148 -7.24 -35.05 -21.76
N VAL A 149 -6.91 -34.38 -20.64
CA VAL A 149 -5.54 -33.91 -20.34
C VAL A 149 -4.56 -35.08 -20.30
N GLU A 150 -4.90 -36.13 -19.56
CA GLU A 150 -4.08 -37.35 -19.46
C GLU A 150 -3.87 -38.00 -20.84
N ALA A 151 -4.95 -38.17 -21.62
CA ALA A 151 -4.88 -38.76 -22.95
C ALA A 151 -3.99 -37.93 -23.90
N SER A 152 -4.11 -36.60 -23.85
CA SER A 152 -3.26 -35.70 -24.66
C SER A 152 -1.79 -35.82 -24.26
N LEU A 153 -1.47 -35.86 -22.96
CA LEU A 153 -0.09 -36.02 -22.49
C LEU A 153 0.48 -37.39 -22.91
N ARG A 154 -0.30 -38.47 -22.78
CA ARG A 154 0.07 -39.81 -23.26
C ARG A 154 0.39 -39.81 -24.75
N SER A 155 -0.43 -39.12 -25.56
CA SER A 155 -0.20 -39.02 -27.01
C SER A 155 1.13 -38.32 -27.38
N GLN A 156 1.64 -37.47 -26.48
CA GLN A 156 2.93 -36.78 -26.62
C GLN A 156 4.08 -37.51 -25.93
N GLY A 157 3.84 -38.75 -25.46
CA GLY A 157 4.88 -39.64 -24.95
C GLY A 157 5.35 -39.36 -23.52
N ILE A 158 4.53 -38.71 -22.68
CA ILE A 158 4.92 -38.46 -21.28
C ILE A 158 5.21 -39.75 -20.52
N ASP A 159 6.29 -39.73 -19.75
CA ASP A 159 6.59 -40.74 -18.74
C ASP A 159 6.07 -40.27 -17.37
N PHE A 160 4.91 -40.78 -16.97
CA PHE A 160 4.26 -40.44 -15.69
C PHE A 160 5.05 -40.90 -14.46
N SER A 161 6.01 -41.82 -14.59
CA SER A 161 6.80 -42.31 -13.46
C SER A 161 7.85 -41.31 -12.99
N LEU A 162 8.25 -40.39 -13.87
CA LEU A 162 9.28 -39.39 -13.58
C LEU A 162 8.77 -38.31 -12.61
N PRO A 163 9.67 -37.74 -11.80
CA PRO A 163 9.40 -36.50 -11.08
C PRO A 163 8.84 -35.43 -12.03
N THR A 164 7.70 -34.86 -11.68
CA THR A 164 6.98 -33.95 -12.57
C THR A 164 6.60 -32.67 -11.85
N LEU A 165 7.04 -31.53 -12.42
CA LEU A 165 6.55 -30.21 -12.05
C LEU A 165 5.29 -29.90 -12.84
N LEU A 166 4.16 -29.72 -12.16
CA LEU A 166 2.94 -29.17 -12.73
C LEU A 166 2.80 -27.69 -12.34
N LEU A 167 2.46 -26.81 -13.27
CA LEU A 167 2.23 -25.38 -13.01
C LEU A 167 0.85 -24.95 -13.52
N ALA A 168 0.09 -24.23 -12.71
CA ALA A 168 -1.13 -23.54 -13.10
C ALA A 168 -1.08 -22.06 -12.66
N GLU A 169 -0.91 -21.15 -13.62
CA GLU A 169 -0.70 -19.72 -13.34
C GLU A 169 -1.92 -18.88 -13.78
N VAL A 170 -2.85 -18.62 -12.84
CA VAL A 170 -4.15 -17.98 -13.04
C VAL A 170 -5.03 -18.78 -14.02
N VAL A 171 -5.28 -20.04 -13.66
CA VAL A 171 -6.03 -20.99 -14.50
C VAL A 171 -7.21 -21.54 -13.74
N LEU A 172 -6.91 -22.11 -12.58
CA LEU A 172 -7.84 -22.73 -11.67
C LEU A 172 -8.94 -21.77 -11.17
N ALA A 173 -8.67 -20.47 -11.11
CA ALA A 173 -9.64 -19.42 -10.78
C ALA A 173 -10.79 -19.29 -11.80
N TYR A 174 -10.58 -19.68 -13.05
CA TYR A 174 -11.60 -19.61 -14.12
C TYR A 174 -12.47 -20.87 -14.24
N LEU A 175 -12.10 -21.95 -13.55
CA LEU A 175 -12.87 -23.19 -13.53
C LEU A 175 -13.95 -23.14 -12.46
N GLU A 176 -15.05 -23.88 -12.66
CA GLU A 176 -15.99 -24.11 -11.57
C GLU A 176 -15.27 -24.84 -10.41
N PRO A 177 -15.67 -24.61 -9.15
CA PRO A 177 -14.96 -25.17 -7.99
C PRO A 177 -14.73 -26.68 -8.11
N LEU A 178 -15.75 -27.44 -8.52
CA LEU A 178 -15.65 -28.91 -8.65
C LEU A 178 -14.76 -29.36 -9.82
N GLU A 179 -14.74 -28.61 -10.93
CA GLU A 179 -13.84 -28.89 -12.05
C GLU A 179 -12.38 -28.66 -11.63
N GLY A 180 -12.16 -27.55 -10.93
CA GLY A 180 -10.87 -27.19 -10.39
C GLY A 180 -10.37 -28.15 -9.29
N ASP A 181 -11.26 -28.68 -8.46
CA ASP A 181 -10.96 -29.70 -7.46
C ASP A 181 -10.63 -31.05 -8.13
N ALA A 182 -11.38 -31.43 -9.16
CA ALA A 182 -11.15 -32.66 -9.90
C ALA A 182 -9.77 -32.67 -10.59
N LEU A 183 -9.37 -31.55 -11.19
CA LEU A 183 -8.04 -31.41 -11.79
C LEU A 183 -6.91 -31.50 -10.74
N ALA A 184 -7.11 -30.89 -9.57
CA ALA A 184 -6.16 -30.97 -8.46
C ALA A 184 -6.05 -32.41 -7.92
N ALA A 185 -7.17 -33.09 -7.71
CA ALA A 185 -7.21 -34.46 -7.18
C ALA A 185 -6.68 -35.52 -8.16
N TRP A 186 -6.78 -35.27 -9.47
CA TRP A 186 -6.26 -36.15 -10.52
C TRP A 186 -4.73 -36.24 -10.51
N ALA A 187 -4.03 -35.13 -10.30
CA ALA A 187 -2.59 -35.04 -10.46
C ALA A 187 -1.78 -36.06 -9.63
N PRO A 188 -1.96 -36.23 -8.31
CA PRO A 188 -1.17 -37.19 -7.54
C PRO A 188 -1.50 -38.65 -7.87
N GLY A 189 -2.70 -38.92 -8.42
CA GLY A 189 -3.08 -40.26 -8.89
C GLY A 189 -2.39 -40.66 -10.21
N CYS A 190 -2.05 -39.69 -11.05
CA CYS A 190 -1.34 -39.93 -12.32
C CYS A 190 0.17 -39.76 -12.22
N PHE A 191 0.65 -38.87 -11.35
CA PHE A 191 2.07 -38.57 -11.18
C PHE A 191 2.52 -38.94 -9.76
N PRO A 192 3.09 -40.13 -9.54
CA PRO A 192 3.48 -40.62 -8.21
C PRO A 192 4.49 -39.72 -7.50
N ASN A 193 5.32 -39.00 -8.26
CA ASN A 193 6.28 -38.02 -7.78
C ASN A 193 5.97 -36.66 -8.40
N SER A 194 5.09 -35.88 -7.77
CA SER A 194 4.61 -34.61 -8.33
C SER A 194 4.79 -33.44 -7.40
N PHE A 195 5.07 -32.29 -8.01
CA PHE A 195 5.04 -30.97 -7.41
C PHE A 195 4.11 -30.10 -8.23
N PHE A 196 2.99 -29.67 -7.66
CA PHE A 196 1.99 -28.83 -8.32
C PHE A 196 2.08 -27.41 -7.76
N GLY A 197 2.63 -26.51 -8.56
CA GLY A 197 2.69 -25.08 -8.31
C GLY A 197 1.46 -24.33 -8.82
N VAL A 198 0.89 -23.46 -8.00
CA VAL A 198 -0.27 -22.62 -8.35
C VAL A 198 0.04 -21.16 -8.03
N TYR A 199 -0.40 -20.25 -8.90
CA TYR A 199 -0.50 -18.82 -8.62
C TYR A 199 -1.91 -18.36 -9.00
N GLU A 200 -2.69 -17.81 -8.06
CA GLU A 200 -4.06 -17.33 -8.33
C GLU A 200 -4.55 -16.31 -7.28
N GLN A 201 -5.77 -15.81 -7.45
CA GLN A 201 -6.40 -14.81 -6.59
C GLN A 201 -6.81 -15.37 -5.21
N LEU A 202 -6.92 -14.47 -4.23
CA LEU A 202 -7.46 -14.68 -2.88
C LEU A 202 -8.35 -13.49 -2.45
N GLY A 203 -9.04 -13.67 -1.31
CA GLY A 203 -9.66 -12.59 -0.55
C GLY A 203 -10.84 -11.92 -1.24
N PRO A 204 -11.96 -12.63 -1.53
CA PRO A 204 -13.09 -12.02 -2.23
C PRO A 204 -13.94 -11.05 -1.38
N LEU A 205 -13.72 -11.04 -0.06
CA LEU A 205 -14.69 -10.48 0.88
C LEU A 205 -14.44 -9.04 1.27
N ASP A 206 -13.21 -8.52 1.18
CA ASP A 206 -12.94 -7.12 1.49
C ASP A 206 -13.28 -6.19 0.32
N ALA A 207 -13.13 -4.87 0.50
CA ALA A 207 -13.47 -3.90 -0.53
C ALA A 207 -12.66 -4.09 -1.84
N PHE A 208 -11.39 -4.48 -1.76
CA PHE A 208 -10.56 -4.73 -2.94
C PHE A 208 -10.98 -6.03 -3.63
N GLY A 209 -11.21 -7.10 -2.87
CA GLY A 209 -11.72 -8.38 -3.36
C GLY A 209 -13.06 -8.28 -4.08
N ARG A 210 -14.01 -7.56 -3.49
CA ARG A 210 -15.32 -7.30 -4.09
C ARG A 210 -15.19 -6.47 -5.38
N PHE A 211 -14.33 -5.45 -5.39
CA PHE A 211 -14.05 -4.67 -6.60
C PHE A 211 -13.40 -5.51 -7.71
N MET A 212 -12.45 -6.39 -7.35
CA MET A 212 -11.86 -7.36 -8.27
C MET A 212 -12.91 -8.29 -8.87
N LEU A 213 -13.79 -8.88 -8.05
CA LEU A 213 -14.88 -9.74 -8.54
C LEU A 213 -15.80 -9.00 -9.52
N ARG A 214 -16.20 -7.77 -9.18
CA ARG A 214 -17.00 -6.91 -10.06
C ARG A 214 -16.33 -6.70 -11.42
N HIS A 215 -15.05 -6.36 -11.44
CA HIS A 215 -14.28 -6.17 -12.69
C HIS A 215 -14.32 -7.38 -13.63
N PHE A 216 -14.13 -8.57 -13.08
CA PHE A 216 -14.13 -9.82 -13.85
C PHE A 216 -15.54 -10.21 -14.33
N ARG A 217 -16.58 -9.94 -13.53
CA ARG A 217 -17.98 -10.13 -13.94
C ARG A 217 -18.38 -9.19 -15.08
N GLU A 218 -18.06 -7.90 -14.98
CA GLU A 218 -18.35 -6.89 -16.02
C GLU A 218 -17.67 -7.20 -17.36
N ARG A 219 -16.53 -7.91 -17.33
CA ARG A 219 -15.81 -8.39 -18.51
C ARG A 219 -16.25 -9.77 -19.01
N GLN A 220 -17.33 -10.31 -18.45
CA GLN A 220 -17.86 -11.64 -18.80
C GLN A 220 -16.81 -12.75 -18.64
N CYS A 221 -15.95 -12.63 -17.63
CA CYS A 221 -14.90 -13.59 -17.30
C CYS A 221 -14.81 -13.78 -15.77
N PRO A 222 -15.87 -14.29 -15.12
CA PRO A 222 -15.94 -14.36 -13.66
C PRO A 222 -14.87 -15.29 -13.07
N LEU A 223 -14.35 -14.93 -11.89
CA LEU A 223 -13.48 -15.79 -11.09
C LEU A 223 -14.34 -16.82 -10.35
N ARG A 224 -14.69 -17.91 -11.03
CA ARG A 224 -15.67 -18.92 -10.58
C ARG A 224 -15.26 -19.64 -9.30
N SER A 225 -13.97 -19.91 -9.11
CA SER A 225 -13.48 -20.65 -7.94
C SER A 225 -13.31 -19.78 -6.69
N LEU A 226 -13.07 -18.46 -6.86
CA LEU A 226 -12.58 -17.61 -5.77
C LEU A 226 -13.52 -17.54 -4.57
N VAL A 227 -14.84 -17.45 -4.80
CA VAL A 227 -15.82 -17.40 -3.70
C VAL A 227 -15.85 -18.70 -2.89
N ALA A 228 -15.69 -19.85 -3.56
CA ALA A 228 -15.65 -21.16 -2.90
C ALA A 228 -14.28 -21.49 -2.29
N ARG A 229 -13.21 -20.82 -2.74
CA ARG A 229 -11.83 -20.99 -2.30
C ARG A 229 -11.22 -19.63 -1.90
N PRO A 230 -11.79 -18.95 -0.88
CA PRO A 230 -11.52 -17.55 -0.61
C PRO A 230 -10.15 -17.26 0.02
N ASP A 231 -9.55 -18.24 0.69
CA ASP A 231 -8.36 -18.06 1.52
C ASP A 231 -7.33 -19.19 1.31
N LEU A 232 -6.16 -19.05 1.95
CA LEU A 232 -5.09 -20.04 1.90
C LEU A 232 -5.54 -21.41 2.45
N ALA A 233 -6.40 -21.46 3.47
CA ALA A 233 -6.85 -22.70 4.07
C ALA A 233 -7.80 -23.47 3.14
N ALA A 234 -8.69 -22.78 2.43
CA ALA A 234 -9.57 -23.36 1.42
C ALA A 234 -8.78 -23.90 0.23
N ASN A 235 -7.75 -23.18 -0.21
CA ASN A 235 -6.84 -23.66 -1.25
C ASN A 235 -6.00 -24.86 -0.79
N ARG A 236 -5.55 -24.90 0.48
CA ARG A 236 -4.91 -26.12 1.04
C ARG A 236 -5.85 -27.32 1.03
N ARG A 237 -7.13 -27.13 1.42
CA ARG A 237 -8.14 -28.21 1.38
C ARG A 237 -8.40 -28.74 -0.02
N ARG A 238 -8.43 -27.86 -1.03
CA ARG A 238 -8.56 -28.23 -2.45
C ARG A 238 -7.48 -29.21 -2.90
N PHE A 239 -6.26 -29.04 -2.41
CA PHE A 239 -5.12 -29.92 -2.73
C PHE A 239 -4.93 -31.07 -1.70
N GLY A 240 -5.96 -31.41 -0.92
CA GLY A 240 -5.88 -32.41 0.15
C GLY A 240 -5.54 -33.85 -0.28
N ALA A 241 -5.57 -34.15 -1.59
CA ALA A 241 -5.09 -35.42 -2.14
C ALA A 241 -3.54 -35.51 -2.19
N PHE A 242 -2.83 -34.39 -2.09
CA PHE A 242 -1.38 -34.35 -1.99
C PHE A 242 -0.92 -34.65 -0.57
N ALA A 243 0.29 -35.20 -0.45
CA ALA A 243 0.84 -35.57 0.86
C ALA A 243 1.24 -34.35 1.70
N ARG A 244 1.59 -33.24 1.04
CA ARG A 244 1.94 -31.96 1.66
C ARG A 244 1.48 -30.79 0.81
N VAL A 245 1.02 -29.71 1.44
CA VAL A 245 0.64 -28.46 0.76
C VAL A 245 1.21 -27.26 1.51
N ASP A 246 2.10 -26.55 0.86
CA ASP A 246 2.65 -25.27 1.34
C ASP A 246 1.94 -24.15 0.57
N ALA A 247 1.48 -23.10 1.24
CA ALA A 247 0.78 -21.99 0.59
C ALA A 247 0.99 -20.68 1.36
N VAL A 248 1.26 -19.61 0.62
CA VAL A 248 1.44 -18.25 1.15
C VAL A 248 0.84 -17.21 0.20
N ASP A 249 0.54 -16.01 0.71
CA ASP A 249 0.21 -14.85 -0.11
C ASP A 249 1.46 -14.27 -0.80
N MET A 250 1.29 -13.34 -1.74
CA MET A 250 2.42 -12.71 -2.41
C MET A 250 3.14 -11.67 -1.54
N MET A 251 2.58 -11.25 -0.39
CA MET A 251 3.29 -10.42 0.58
C MET A 251 4.42 -11.21 1.23
N SER A 252 4.18 -12.49 1.50
CA SER A 252 5.17 -13.45 1.99
C SER A 252 6.26 -13.71 0.95
N VAL A 253 5.91 -13.76 -0.34
CA VAL A 253 6.89 -13.85 -1.44
C VAL A 253 7.79 -12.61 -1.49
N LEU A 254 7.21 -11.42 -1.35
CA LEU A 254 7.97 -10.17 -1.25
C LEU A 254 8.92 -10.20 -0.03
N ALA A 255 8.43 -10.58 1.14
CA ALA A 255 9.22 -10.65 2.36
C ALA A 255 10.39 -11.65 2.28
N ALA A 256 10.21 -12.76 1.56
CA ALA A 256 11.24 -13.77 1.33
C ALA A 256 12.25 -13.39 0.22
N THR A 257 11.99 -12.33 -0.56
CA THR A 257 12.86 -11.92 -1.66
C THR A 257 14.06 -11.12 -1.13
N PRO A 258 15.29 -11.37 -1.60
CA PRO A 258 16.47 -10.61 -1.20
C PRO A 258 16.28 -9.10 -1.38
N LYS A 259 16.70 -8.30 -0.38
CA LYS A 259 16.49 -6.84 -0.38
C LYS A 259 17.18 -6.16 -1.56
N GLU A 260 18.31 -6.67 -2.01
CA GLU A 260 19.07 -6.17 -3.16
C GLU A 260 18.24 -6.28 -4.45
N GLU A 261 17.49 -7.37 -4.60
CA GLU A 261 16.65 -7.62 -5.75
C GLU A 261 15.39 -6.75 -5.73
N LEU A 262 14.79 -6.54 -4.56
CA LEU A 262 13.69 -5.59 -4.38
C LEU A 262 14.13 -4.15 -4.70
N ARG A 263 15.32 -3.73 -4.23
CA ARG A 263 15.88 -2.40 -4.56
C ARG A 263 16.16 -2.26 -6.05
N ARG A 264 16.69 -3.30 -6.71
CA ARG A 264 16.90 -3.30 -8.17
C ARG A 264 15.58 -3.03 -8.88
N ALA A 265 14.53 -3.79 -8.55
CA ALA A 265 13.22 -3.66 -9.16
C ALA A 265 12.52 -2.33 -8.87
N ALA A 266 12.68 -1.77 -7.66
CA ALA A 266 12.15 -0.47 -7.28
C ALA A 266 12.80 0.69 -8.06
N ASN A 267 14.06 0.54 -8.49
CA ASN A 267 14.80 1.57 -9.22
C ASN A 267 14.55 1.57 -10.75
N LEU A 268 13.72 0.66 -11.28
CA LEU A 268 13.47 0.57 -12.73
C LEU A 268 12.53 1.65 -13.25
N GLU A 269 11.55 2.07 -12.45
CA GLU A 269 10.58 3.11 -12.81
C GLU A 269 10.16 3.91 -11.57
N PRO A 270 9.83 5.21 -11.71
CA PRO A 270 9.23 5.98 -10.62
C PRO A 270 7.90 5.36 -10.14
N PHE A 271 7.70 5.26 -8.82
CA PHE A 271 6.57 4.53 -8.23
C PHE A 271 5.97 5.25 -7.01
N ASP A 272 4.64 5.25 -6.89
CA ASP A 272 3.92 5.94 -5.79
C ASP A 272 2.64 5.24 -5.29
N GLU A 273 2.35 4.04 -5.79
CA GLU A 273 1.12 3.27 -5.58
C GLU A 273 1.35 2.09 -4.61
N PHE A 274 2.02 2.34 -3.48
CA PHE A 274 2.43 1.30 -2.52
C PHE A 274 1.24 0.49 -1.97
N GLU A 275 0.17 1.17 -1.59
CA GLU A 275 -1.04 0.55 -1.04
C GLU A 275 -1.63 -0.46 -2.02
N GLU A 276 -1.69 -0.10 -3.30
CA GLU A 276 -2.22 -0.95 -4.37
C GLU A 276 -1.34 -2.17 -4.65
N LEU A 277 -0.02 -2.02 -4.54
CA LEU A 277 0.91 -3.14 -4.69
C LEU A 277 0.72 -4.16 -3.57
N HIS A 278 0.60 -3.69 -2.32
CA HIS A 278 0.40 -4.57 -1.16
C HIS A 278 -0.98 -5.21 -1.16
N LEU A 279 -2.04 -4.46 -1.51
CA LEU A 279 -3.38 -5.01 -1.70
C LEU A 279 -3.39 -6.11 -2.76
N LYS A 280 -2.79 -5.86 -3.93
CA LYS A 280 -2.63 -6.91 -4.95
C LYS A 280 -1.87 -8.09 -4.37
N CYS A 281 -0.82 -7.88 -3.60
CA CYS A 281 -0.02 -8.99 -3.09
C CYS A 281 -0.75 -9.82 -2.03
N ALA A 282 -1.60 -9.21 -1.19
CA ALA A 282 -2.45 -9.92 -0.25
C ALA A 282 -3.60 -10.69 -0.94
N HIS A 283 -4.04 -10.23 -2.12
CA HIS A 283 -5.13 -10.83 -2.91
C HIS A 283 -4.66 -11.83 -3.95
N TYR A 284 -3.42 -12.30 -3.86
CA TYR A 284 -2.89 -13.38 -4.70
C TYR A 284 -2.05 -14.33 -3.84
N LEU A 285 -2.01 -15.60 -4.24
CA LEU A 285 -1.26 -16.65 -3.57
C LEU A 285 -0.22 -17.28 -4.47
N VAL A 286 0.75 -17.95 -3.84
CA VAL A 286 1.47 -19.08 -4.39
C VAL A 286 1.27 -20.31 -3.52
N LEU A 287 1.09 -21.47 -4.15
CA LEU A 287 0.88 -22.74 -3.48
C LEU A 287 1.71 -23.83 -4.16
N ALA A 288 2.30 -24.71 -3.36
CA ALA A 288 3.02 -25.91 -3.77
C ALA A 288 2.38 -27.13 -3.10
N ALA A 289 1.72 -27.97 -3.89
CA ALA A 289 1.19 -29.26 -3.44
C ALA A 289 2.12 -30.40 -3.90
N MET A 290 2.53 -31.26 -2.99
CA MET A 290 3.61 -32.21 -3.22
C MET A 290 3.21 -33.65 -2.85
N HIS A 291 3.55 -34.60 -3.70
CA HIS A 291 3.23 -36.02 -3.54
C HIS A 291 4.44 -36.92 -3.82
N GLY A 292 4.41 -38.12 -3.26
CA GLY A 292 5.53 -39.06 -3.30
C GLY A 292 6.79 -38.43 -2.71
N ARG A 293 7.93 -38.63 -3.37
CA ARG A 293 9.22 -38.12 -2.88
C ARG A 293 9.32 -36.59 -2.85
N CYS A 294 8.52 -35.88 -3.65
CA CYS A 294 8.52 -34.41 -3.67
C CYS A 294 8.04 -33.81 -2.34
N ALA A 295 7.25 -34.56 -1.56
CA ALA A 295 6.75 -34.13 -0.25
C ALA A 295 7.88 -33.92 0.78
N SER A 296 9.04 -34.55 0.56
CA SER A 296 10.24 -34.42 1.37
C SER A 296 11.09 -33.20 1.02
N SER A 297 10.70 -32.39 0.03
CA SER A 297 11.44 -31.19 -0.35
C SER A 297 11.48 -30.16 0.79
N PRO A 298 12.53 -29.33 0.90
CA PRO A 298 12.59 -28.28 1.92
C PRO A 298 11.41 -27.31 1.82
N ALA A 299 10.99 -26.75 2.95
CA ALA A 299 9.99 -25.67 2.94
C ALA A 299 10.50 -24.48 2.13
N ILE A 300 9.66 -24.02 1.20
CA ILE A 300 9.99 -22.97 0.22
C ILE A 300 10.01 -21.61 0.93
N TRP A 301 8.95 -21.33 1.69
CA TRP A 301 8.74 -20.06 2.37
C TRP A 301 8.93 -20.26 3.87
N THR A 302 10.18 -20.42 4.32
CA THR A 302 10.53 -20.48 5.75
C THR A 302 10.70 -19.08 6.32
N GLY A 303 10.34 -18.87 7.58
CA GLY A 303 10.55 -17.59 8.26
C GLY A 303 9.60 -16.45 7.84
N THR A 304 8.64 -16.72 6.95
CA THR A 304 7.47 -15.85 6.81
C THR A 304 6.69 -15.98 8.11
N THR A 305 6.84 -15.01 8.99
CA THR A 305 6.02 -14.94 10.19
C THR A 305 4.60 -14.88 9.68
N SER A 306 3.80 -15.91 9.92
CA SER A 306 2.35 -15.74 9.85
C SER A 306 2.09 -14.56 10.77
N LEU A 307 1.83 -13.38 10.18
CA LEU A 307 1.33 -12.26 10.93
C LEU A 307 0.15 -12.80 11.73
N GLY A 308 0.18 -12.55 13.03
CA GLY A 308 -0.75 -13.19 13.95
C GLY A 308 -2.16 -12.99 13.42
N THR A 309 -2.97 -14.05 13.46
CA THR A 309 -4.41 -13.86 13.31
C THR A 309 -4.85 -13.00 14.47
N TRP A 310 -5.11 -11.71 14.22
CA TRP A 310 -5.60 -10.84 15.28
C TRP A 310 -7.05 -11.23 15.55
N ARG A 311 -7.45 -11.09 16.81
CA ARG A 311 -8.86 -11.15 17.21
C ARG A 311 -9.26 -9.72 17.54
N PRO A 312 -10.32 -9.18 16.92
CA PRO A 312 -10.85 -7.89 17.29
C PRO A 312 -11.16 -7.86 18.79
N SER A 313 -10.74 -6.80 19.47
CA SER A 313 -11.08 -6.54 20.87
C SER A 313 -12.53 -6.08 21.03
N GLY A 314 -13.16 -5.68 19.93
CA GLY A 314 -14.56 -5.29 19.81
C GLY A 314 -14.84 -4.81 18.39
N SER A 315 -16.04 -4.26 18.19
CA SER A 315 -16.41 -3.57 16.96
C SER A 315 -16.94 -2.17 17.25
N VAL A 316 -16.81 -1.29 16.25
CA VAL A 316 -17.44 0.02 16.20
C VAL A 316 -18.32 0.11 14.97
N THR A 317 -19.41 0.85 15.06
CA THR A 317 -20.32 1.05 13.93
C THR A 317 -20.00 2.35 13.22
N ALA A 318 -19.51 2.27 11.98
CA ALA A 318 -19.34 3.43 11.13
C ALA A 318 -20.68 3.87 10.53
N LEU A 319 -20.93 5.18 10.57
CA LEU A 319 -22.10 5.84 10.00
C LEU A 319 -21.71 6.53 8.70
N ARG A 320 -22.63 6.53 7.73
CA ARG A 320 -22.43 7.25 6.46
C ARG A 320 -22.73 8.74 6.67
N ALA A 321 -21.76 9.61 6.37
CA ALA A 321 -21.98 11.05 6.36
C ALA A 321 -22.71 11.45 5.05
N ARG A 322 -24.04 11.35 5.06
CA ARG A 322 -24.88 11.61 3.86
C ARG A 322 -24.63 13.02 3.33
N GLY A 323 -24.56 13.15 2.01
CA GLY A 323 -24.33 14.44 1.34
C GLY A 323 -22.88 14.93 1.34
N LEU A 324 -22.01 14.40 2.21
CA LEU A 324 -20.59 14.74 2.21
C LEU A 324 -19.82 13.86 1.23
N ARG A 325 -19.61 14.38 0.01
CA ARG A 325 -18.94 13.67 -1.08
C ARG A 325 -17.55 14.23 -1.38
N VAL A 326 -16.55 13.36 -1.28
CA VAL A 326 -15.14 13.68 -1.56
C VAL A 326 -14.52 12.55 -2.39
N PRO A 327 -14.95 12.35 -3.65
CA PRO A 327 -14.51 11.24 -4.50
C PRO A 327 -13.08 11.46 -5.02
N ARG A 328 -12.10 11.41 -4.12
CA ARG A 328 -10.67 11.52 -4.42
C ARG A 328 -9.84 10.80 -3.36
N PHE A 329 -8.62 10.41 -3.72
CA PHE A 329 -7.66 9.81 -2.79
C PHE A 329 -6.31 10.52 -2.83
N GLY A 330 -5.48 10.31 -1.80
CA GLY A 330 -4.18 10.96 -1.66
C GLY A 330 -4.28 12.46 -1.37
N LEU A 331 -5.43 12.90 -0.83
CA LEU A 331 -5.63 14.23 -0.26
C LEU A 331 -5.11 14.31 1.18
N SER A 332 -5.03 15.52 1.72
CA SER A 332 -4.88 15.75 3.16
C SER A 332 -5.97 16.71 3.66
N ALA A 333 -6.32 16.58 4.93
CA ALA A 333 -7.40 17.32 5.56
C ALA A 333 -7.05 17.69 6.99
N ALA A 334 -7.51 18.86 7.45
CA ALA A 334 -7.42 19.26 8.84
C ALA A 334 -8.65 20.05 9.27
N ARG A 335 -9.00 19.95 10.56
CA ARG A 335 -10.05 20.77 11.17
C ARG A 335 -9.52 22.15 11.51
N VAL A 336 -10.19 23.19 11.06
CA VAL A 336 -9.83 24.60 11.31
C VAL A 336 -11.09 25.33 11.75
N GLY A 337 -11.23 25.52 13.07
CA GLY A 337 -12.47 26.06 13.67
C GLY A 337 -13.67 25.18 13.35
N GLY A 338 -14.76 25.79 12.89
CA GLY A 338 -15.98 25.11 12.45
C GLY A 338 -15.90 24.45 11.07
N HIS A 339 -14.71 24.34 10.49
CA HIS A 339 -14.52 23.90 9.11
C HIS A 339 -13.53 22.73 8.99
N VAL A 340 -13.62 22.00 7.89
CA VAL A 340 -12.57 21.07 7.43
C VAL A 340 -11.96 21.60 6.15
N VAL A 341 -10.65 21.86 6.19
CA VAL A 341 -9.86 22.28 5.03
C VAL A 341 -9.30 21.04 4.34
N LEU A 342 -9.62 20.88 3.07
CA LEU A 342 -9.15 19.81 2.20
C LEU A 342 -8.15 20.34 1.17
N CYS A 343 -7.05 19.62 0.95
CA CYS A 343 -6.07 19.97 -0.06
C CYS A 343 -5.64 18.76 -0.89
N GLY A 344 -5.55 18.97 -2.22
CA GLY A 344 -4.98 18.02 -3.16
C GLY A 344 -5.84 16.79 -3.40
N GLY A 345 -5.16 15.70 -3.76
CA GLY A 345 -5.73 14.42 -4.14
C GLY A 345 -5.97 14.28 -5.65
N THR A 346 -6.26 13.05 -6.06
CA THR A 346 -6.69 12.73 -7.44
C THR A 346 -8.09 12.10 -7.40
N GLY A 347 -8.97 12.56 -8.27
CA GLY A 347 -10.39 12.19 -8.20
C GLY A 347 -11.22 12.85 -9.29
N THR A 348 -12.54 12.77 -9.17
CA THR A 348 -13.47 13.43 -10.10
C THR A 348 -13.73 14.88 -9.71
N SER A 349 -14.07 15.71 -10.70
CA SER A 349 -14.44 17.10 -10.45
C SER A 349 -15.58 17.20 -9.44
N ASP A 350 -15.51 18.24 -8.64
CA ASP A 350 -16.47 18.55 -7.60
C ASP A 350 -17.75 19.21 -8.11
N SER A 351 -17.77 19.60 -9.40
CA SER A 351 -18.91 20.25 -10.02
C SER A 351 -19.80 19.21 -10.74
N PRO A 352 -21.08 19.08 -10.36
CA PRO A 352 -22.02 18.19 -11.04
C PRO A 352 -22.29 18.59 -12.50
N SER A 353 -21.90 19.81 -12.92
CA SER A 353 -22.15 20.33 -14.26
C SER A 353 -21.06 20.01 -15.29
N GLN A 354 -19.99 19.31 -14.91
CA GLN A 354 -18.89 18.97 -15.80
C GLN A 354 -18.57 17.48 -15.72
N SER A 355 -18.85 16.76 -16.81
CA SER A 355 -18.45 15.36 -17.01
C SER A 355 -16.94 15.25 -17.28
N GLU A 356 -16.12 15.81 -16.40
CA GLU A 356 -14.68 15.72 -16.52
C GLU A 356 -14.19 14.42 -15.87
N GLY A 357 -13.36 13.68 -16.61
CA GLY A 357 -12.68 12.48 -16.10
C GLY A 357 -11.79 12.79 -14.90
N GLN A 358 -11.18 11.75 -14.33
CA GLN A 358 -10.32 11.88 -13.15
C GLN A 358 -9.16 12.84 -13.40
N LYS A 359 -8.96 13.79 -12.48
CA LYS A 359 -7.90 14.78 -12.52
C LYS A 359 -7.26 14.92 -11.15
N ARG A 360 -6.05 15.46 -11.17
CA ARG A 360 -5.34 15.90 -9.99
C ARG A 360 -5.88 17.25 -9.54
N HIS A 361 -6.23 17.35 -8.26
CA HIS A 361 -6.74 18.58 -7.69
C HIS A 361 -5.58 19.46 -7.22
N THR A 362 -5.59 20.71 -7.66
CA THR A 362 -4.66 21.78 -7.24
C THR A 362 -5.39 22.85 -6.42
N THR A 363 -6.56 22.50 -5.89
CA THR A 363 -7.47 23.41 -5.21
C THR A 363 -7.56 23.09 -3.72
N VAL A 364 -7.75 24.13 -2.91
CA VAL A 364 -8.23 23.97 -1.53
C VAL A 364 -9.75 24.05 -1.53
N SER A 365 -10.38 23.20 -0.73
CA SER A 365 -11.82 23.23 -0.46
C SER A 365 -12.06 23.32 1.04
N CYS A 366 -13.15 23.96 1.43
CA CYS A 366 -13.60 24.06 2.80
C CYS A 366 -14.97 23.39 2.90
N LEU A 367 -15.15 22.66 3.98
CA LEU A 367 -16.38 21.99 4.35
C LEU A 367 -16.83 22.59 5.68
N ALA A 368 -17.97 23.28 5.70
CA ALA A 368 -18.58 23.70 6.96
C ALA A 368 -19.14 22.46 7.67
N LEU A 369 -18.85 22.32 8.96
CA LEU A 369 -19.46 21.29 9.81
C LEU A 369 -20.69 21.88 10.49
N ASP A 370 -21.78 21.13 10.56
CA ASP A 370 -22.92 21.47 11.40
C ASP A 370 -22.64 21.14 12.88
N ALA A 371 -23.56 21.51 13.77
CA ALA A 371 -23.44 21.23 15.21
C ALA A 371 -23.37 19.71 15.54
N ALA A 372 -23.76 18.84 14.60
CA ALA A 372 -23.69 17.39 14.72
C ALA A 372 -22.41 16.79 14.09
N GLY A 373 -21.60 17.61 13.41
CA GLY A 373 -20.27 17.27 12.94
C GLY A 373 -20.13 16.78 11.50
N ALA A 374 -21.19 16.65 10.68
CA ALA A 374 -21.06 16.34 9.23
C ALA A 374 -22.38 16.23 8.40
N GLU A 375 -23.58 16.33 8.97
CA GLU A 375 -24.81 15.90 8.27
C GLU A 375 -25.31 16.89 7.20
N ARG A 376 -24.89 18.16 7.27
CA ARG A 376 -25.25 19.20 6.30
C ARG A 376 -24.06 20.08 5.96
N CYS A 377 -23.18 19.58 5.10
CA CYS A 377 -22.01 20.35 4.67
C CYS A 377 -22.36 21.31 3.52
N GLU A 378 -22.26 22.62 3.77
CA GLU A 378 -22.19 23.61 2.70
C GLU A 378 -20.75 23.70 2.20
N ARG A 379 -20.57 23.37 0.93
CA ARG A 379 -19.25 23.32 0.30
C ARG A 379 -18.93 24.67 -0.32
N GLU A 380 -17.80 25.25 0.08
CA GLU A 380 -17.30 26.44 -0.59
C GLU A 380 -16.64 26.12 -1.94
N VAL A 381 -16.69 27.11 -2.84
CA VAL A 381 -16.09 27.04 -4.19
C VAL A 381 -14.60 26.72 -4.07
N PRO A 382 -14.11 25.64 -4.73
CA PRO A 382 -12.70 25.32 -4.77
C PRO A 382 -11.88 26.52 -5.23
N ARG A 383 -10.86 26.91 -4.46
CA ARG A 383 -9.95 27.98 -4.85
C ARG A 383 -8.63 27.38 -5.30
N GLU A 384 -8.12 27.85 -6.43
CA GLU A 384 -6.76 27.50 -6.83
C GLU A 384 -5.79 27.95 -5.74
N LEU A 385 -4.86 27.08 -5.37
CA LEU A 385 -3.82 27.34 -4.38
C LEU A 385 -2.76 28.35 -4.88
N GLY A 386 -3.05 29.10 -5.94
CA GLY A 386 -2.06 29.87 -6.67
C GLY A 386 -0.92 28.99 -7.15
N GLN A 387 0.27 29.20 -6.58
CA GLN A 387 1.52 28.57 -7.02
C GLN A 387 1.88 27.27 -6.30
N HIS A 388 1.06 26.75 -5.36
CA HIS A 388 1.36 25.46 -4.72
C HIS A 388 1.19 24.33 -5.75
N PRO A 389 2.30 23.72 -6.23
CA PRO A 389 2.24 22.82 -7.37
C PRO A 389 1.71 21.43 -6.95
N ALA A 390 1.73 21.12 -5.66
CA ALA A 390 1.52 19.76 -5.20
C ALA A 390 0.04 19.37 -5.21
N SER A 391 -0.19 18.21 -5.82
CA SER A 391 -1.51 17.71 -6.18
C SER A 391 -1.88 16.42 -5.45
N MET A 392 -0.94 15.79 -4.75
CA MET A 392 -1.15 14.58 -3.96
C MET A 392 -0.13 14.49 -2.82
N TYR A 393 -0.56 13.90 -1.70
CA TYR A 393 0.28 13.59 -0.52
C TYR A 393 1.06 14.79 0.06
N CYS A 394 0.47 15.99 -0.01
CA CYS A 394 0.87 17.12 0.83
C CYS A 394 0.32 16.93 2.26
N SER A 395 0.75 17.76 3.20
CA SER A 395 0.14 17.85 4.52
C SER A 395 -0.69 19.12 4.66
N VAL A 396 -1.86 19.03 5.28
CA VAL A 396 -2.62 20.17 5.82
C VAL A 396 -2.53 20.09 7.34
N THR A 397 -2.10 21.16 8.00
CA THR A 397 -1.93 21.20 9.45
C THR A 397 -2.61 22.45 10.00
N ALA A 398 -3.64 22.26 10.82
CA ALA A 398 -4.29 23.36 11.51
C ALA A 398 -3.32 24.02 12.49
N LEU A 399 -3.31 25.34 12.52
CA LEU A 399 -2.57 26.09 13.54
C LEU A 399 -3.44 26.18 14.80
N GLY A 400 -2.84 26.39 15.98
CA GLY A 400 -3.58 26.52 17.23
C GLY A 400 -4.59 27.69 17.26
N THR A 401 -4.62 28.53 16.22
CA THR A 401 -5.67 29.52 15.96
C THR A 401 -6.87 28.86 15.27
N SER A 402 -8.09 29.22 15.64
CA SER A 402 -9.32 28.60 15.11
C SER A 402 -9.60 28.89 13.62
N SER A 403 -8.68 29.53 12.90
CA SER A 403 -8.95 30.03 11.55
C SER A 403 -7.85 29.75 10.52
N GLU A 404 -6.71 29.15 10.88
CA GLU A 404 -5.56 29.04 9.97
C GLU A 404 -5.03 27.60 9.84
N ALA A 405 -4.52 27.28 8.65
CA ALA A 405 -3.85 26.02 8.35
C ALA A 405 -2.63 26.22 7.44
N VAL A 406 -1.56 25.49 7.72
CA VAL A 406 -0.37 25.41 6.86
C VAL A 406 -0.47 24.19 5.96
N ILE A 407 -0.18 24.40 4.68
CA ILE A 407 -0.06 23.36 3.67
C ILE A 407 1.41 23.24 3.29
N PHE A 408 1.95 22.03 3.31
CA PHE A 408 3.36 21.81 2.99
C PHE A 408 3.60 20.57 2.12
N GLY A 409 4.53 20.73 1.18
CA GLY A 409 5.11 19.65 0.39
C GLY A 409 4.10 18.96 -0.54
N GLY A 410 4.25 17.66 -0.71
CA GLY A 410 3.48 16.85 -1.67
C GLY A 410 4.18 16.74 -3.03
N ARG A 411 3.48 16.25 -4.05
CA ARG A 411 4.09 15.99 -5.36
C ARG A 411 3.21 16.27 -6.58
N LEU A 412 3.88 16.39 -7.72
CA LEU A 412 3.31 16.35 -9.08
C LEU A 412 3.59 15.02 -9.80
N GLY A 413 4.34 14.12 -9.18
CA GLY A 413 4.72 12.83 -9.75
C GLY A 413 5.75 12.21 -8.82
N PRO A 414 5.98 10.89 -8.86
CA PRO A 414 6.84 10.24 -7.87
C PRO A 414 8.23 10.88 -7.76
N GLY A 415 8.84 11.24 -8.90
CA GLY A 415 10.13 11.95 -8.97
C GLY A 415 10.06 13.48 -8.95
N ARG A 416 8.90 14.08 -8.64
CA ARG A 416 8.68 15.53 -8.61
C ARG A 416 8.07 15.96 -7.27
N PRO A 417 8.82 15.83 -6.16
CA PRO A 417 8.40 16.34 -4.86
C PRO A 417 8.34 17.87 -4.86
N SER A 418 7.66 18.44 -3.87
CA SER A 418 7.57 19.88 -3.66
C SER A 418 8.06 20.25 -2.27
N SER A 419 8.67 21.43 -2.14
CA SER A 419 8.99 22.08 -0.87
C SER A 419 8.10 23.30 -0.62
N ALA A 420 7.01 23.45 -1.38
CA ALA A 420 6.11 24.59 -1.28
C ALA A 420 5.42 24.63 0.10
N VAL A 421 5.20 25.85 0.59
CA VAL A 421 4.42 26.15 1.79
C VAL A 421 3.29 27.09 1.37
N SER A 422 2.09 26.90 1.90
CA SER A 422 0.98 27.84 1.73
C SER A 422 0.20 27.99 3.03
N LEU A 423 -0.30 29.20 3.28
CA LEU A 423 -1.18 29.48 4.40
C LEU A 423 -2.61 29.61 3.89
N CYS A 424 -3.50 28.87 4.53
CA CYS A 424 -4.93 28.92 4.29
C CYS A 424 -5.60 29.55 5.50
N THR A 425 -6.42 30.58 5.28
CA THR A 425 -7.22 31.20 6.34
C THR A 425 -8.70 31.09 6.02
N THR A 426 -9.49 30.78 7.05
CA THR A 426 -10.95 30.82 7.04
C THR A 426 -11.37 32.17 7.62
N VAL A 427 -12.07 32.99 6.85
CA VAL A 427 -12.51 34.34 7.25
C VAL A 427 -14.01 34.46 6.97
N GLY A 428 -14.84 34.52 8.01
CA GLY A 428 -16.30 34.47 7.86
C GLY A 428 -16.75 33.10 7.31
N GLU A 429 -17.81 33.07 6.48
CA GLU A 429 -18.28 31.88 5.74
C GLU A 429 -17.41 31.58 4.47
N GLY A 430 -16.10 31.89 4.50
CA GLY A 430 -15.27 31.98 3.30
C GLY A 430 -13.79 31.62 3.46
N LEU A 431 -13.20 30.97 2.44
CA LEU A 431 -11.76 30.71 2.29
C LEU A 431 -11.00 31.87 1.64
N ARG A 432 -9.80 32.17 2.12
CA ARG A 432 -8.83 32.99 1.37
C ARG A 432 -7.44 32.34 1.40
N PRO A 433 -6.88 31.94 0.25
CA PRO A 433 -5.45 31.69 0.16
C PRO A 433 -4.72 32.99 0.52
N VAL A 434 -3.81 32.92 1.48
CA VAL A 434 -2.97 34.05 1.85
C VAL A 434 -1.55 33.63 1.59
N GLU A 435 -0.86 34.33 0.69
CA GLU A 435 0.59 34.32 0.75
C GLU A 435 0.96 34.93 2.11
N PRO A 436 1.67 34.20 2.98
CA PRO A 436 2.07 34.77 4.26
C PRO A 436 2.76 36.10 4.00
N LYS A 437 2.34 37.17 4.70
CA LYS A 437 3.00 38.48 4.65
C LYS A 437 4.38 38.33 5.28
N LEU A 438 5.32 37.80 4.51
CA LEU A 438 6.70 37.56 4.89
C LEU A 438 7.54 38.67 4.29
N ASP A 439 8.07 39.53 5.14
CA ASP A 439 9.18 40.40 4.80
C ASP A 439 10.46 39.53 4.64
N ALA A 440 10.60 38.84 3.49
CA ALA A 440 11.82 38.24 2.86
C ALA A 440 12.32 36.81 3.20
N PRO A 441 13.17 36.17 2.35
CA PRO A 441 13.28 36.16 0.88
C PRO A 441 12.96 34.76 0.29
N TRP A 442 12.10 34.68 -0.73
CA TRP A 442 11.91 33.45 -1.52
C TRP A 442 12.53 33.69 -2.90
N ALA A 443 13.70 33.11 -3.18
CA ALA A 443 14.31 33.16 -4.50
C ALA A 443 14.62 31.75 -4.96
N ASN A 444 13.59 31.08 -5.49
CA ASN A 444 13.61 30.24 -6.69
C ASN A 444 12.34 29.39 -6.77
N CYS A 445 11.28 30.01 -7.27
CA CYS A 445 10.31 29.47 -8.22
C CYS A 445 9.12 30.44 -8.19
N CYS A 446 8.92 31.23 -9.25
CA CYS A 446 7.62 31.50 -9.88
C CYS A 446 7.68 32.74 -10.79
N THR A 447 7.06 32.63 -11.97
CA THR A 447 6.82 33.75 -12.87
C THR A 447 5.34 33.86 -13.27
N THR A 448 4.86 35.11 -13.16
CA THR A 448 3.84 35.86 -13.93
C THR A 448 2.32 35.68 -13.70
N LEU A 449 1.78 36.71 -13.02
CA LEU A 449 0.73 37.68 -13.44
C LEU A 449 -0.77 37.41 -13.19
N GLY A 450 -1.38 38.34 -12.44
CA GLY A 450 -2.82 38.66 -12.39
C GLY A 450 -3.08 39.79 -11.38
N GLN A 451 -3.58 40.94 -11.83
CA GLN A 451 -3.55 42.24 -11.14
C GLN A 451 -4.21 42.27 -9.74
N GLY A 452 -3.55 42.93 -8.78
CA GLY A 452 -4.24 43.36 -7.55
C GLY A 452 -3.43 43.73 -6.31
N LEU A 453 -2.11 43.54 -6.22
CA LEU A 453 -1.33 43.91 -5.03
C LEU A 453 0.09 44.36 -5.42
N ARG A 454 0.56 45.49 -4.89
CA ARG A 454 1.94 45.99 -5.10
C ARG A 454 2.88 45.40 -4.03
N PRO A 455 4.03 44.81 -4.40
CA PRO A 455 5.02 44.33 -3.41
C PRO A 455 5.96 45.43 -2.95
N VAL A 456 6.41 45.35 -1.69
CA VAL A 456 7.57 46.07 -1.13
C VAL A 456 8.73 45.09 -1.04
N GLU A 457 9.96 45.53 -1.34
CA GLU A 457 11.14 44.67 -1.50
C GLU A 457 11.64 44.05 -0.18
N PRO A 458 12.07 42.76 -0.17
CA PRO A 458 12.44 42.07 1.06
C PRO A 458 13.96 41.99 1.33
N LYS A 459 14.39 42.14 2.60
CA LYS A 459 15.77 41.97 3.09
C LYS A 459 16.10 40.51 3.48
N VAL A 460 17.09 39.92 2.82
CA VAL A 460 17.58 38.53 2.96
C VAL A 460 17.65 37.96 4.38
N LEU A 461 17.11 36.74 4.59
CA LEU A 461 17.50 35.80 5.65
C LEU A 461 17.79 34.43 4.99
N GLY A 462 19.07 34.06 4.91
CA GLY A 462 19.51 32.82 4.30
C GLY A 462 19.47 31.66 5.29
N ALA A 463 18.85 30.54 4.86
CA ALA A 463 19.00 29.16 5.35
C ALA A 463 18.80 28.84 6.87
N PRO A 464 18.26 27.66 7.22
CA PRO A 464 17.94 26.52 6.33
C PRO A 464 16.44 26.32 6.04
N TRP A 465 16.10 25.67 4.91
CA TRP A 465 14.73 25.36 4.44
C TRP A 465 14.54 23.85 4.21
N PRO A 466 13.37 23.24 4.52
CA PRO A 466 13.17 21.81 4.34
C PRO A 466 13.25 21.38 2.87
N ALA A 467 13.97 20.28 2.61
CA ALA A 467 13.99 19.67 1.29
C ALA A 467 12.58 19.28 0.79
N ALA A 468 12.39 19.32 -0.54
CA ALA A 468 11.15 18.94 -1.20
C ALA A 468 10.78 17.49 -0.85
N ARG A 469 9.53 17.27 -0.44
CA ARG A 469 9.08 15.96 0.04
C ARG A 469 7.59 15.72 -0.10
N TRP A 470 7.20 14.44 -0.07
CA TRP A 470 5.81 13.98 -0.06
C TRP A 470 5.69 12.70 0.77
N ARG A 471 4.45 12.34 1.18
CA ARG A 471 4.23 11.23 2.14
C ARG A 471 5.01 11.40 3.45
N HIS A 472 5.41 12.63 3.77
CA HIS A 472 5.84 13.05 5.10
C HIS A 472 4.61 13.21 5.99
N SER A 473 4.86 13.36 7.29
CA SER A 473 3.82 13.69 8.24
C SER A 473 4.10 15.07 8.83
N ALA A 474 3.04 15.84 9.08
CA ALA A 474 3.15 17.13 9.72
C ALA A 474 2.08 17.27 10.80
N THR A 475 2.47 17.79 11.97
CA THR A 475 1.56 18.00 13.09
C THR A 475 1.83 19.32 13.77
N PHE A 476 0.77 19.95 14.25
CA PHE A 476 0.87 21.06 15.18
C PHE A 476 1.51 20.56 16.48
N LEU A 477 2.43 21.34 17.02
CA LEU A 477 3.16 21.05 18.24
C LEU A 477 2.97 22.23 19.20
N PRO A 478 2.05 22.13 20.17
CA PRO A 478 1.97 23.10 21.25
C PRO A 478 3.28 23.06 22.04
N MET A 479 3.80 24.23 22.37
CA MET A 479 4.98 24.39 23.22
C MET A 479 4.55 24.85 24.61
N GLU A 480 5.48 24.81 25.58
CA GLU A 480 5.24 25.33 26.92
C GLU A 480 4.73 26.79 26.90
N PRO A 481 3.91 27.19 27.88
CA PRO A 481 3.41 28.56 27.99
C PRO A 481 4.54 29.60 27.87
N GLY A 482 4.36 30.58 26.98
CA GLY A 482 5.35 31.62 26.70
C GLY A 482 6.33 31.30 25.55
N SER A 483 6.29 30.09 25.00
CA SER A 483 6.99 29.75 23.75
C SER A 483 6.04 29.78 22.56
N SER A 484 6.52 30.17 21.38
CA SER A 484 5.71 30.09 20.16
C SER A 484 5.49 28.62 19.77
N PRO A 485 4.26 28.26 19.34
CA PRO A 485 3.97 26.92 18.88
C PRO A 485 4.65 26.63 17.54
N LEU A 486 4.88 25.34 17.30
CA LEU A 486 5.62 24.86 16.13
C LEU A 486 4.73 23.97 15.24
N VAL A 487 5.13 23.80 13.98
CA VAL A 487 4.69 22.67 13.14
C VAL A 487 5.90 21.78 12.88
N ALA A 488 5.81 20.51 13.28
CA ALA A 488 6.86 19.53 13.04
C ALA A 488 6.61 18.80 11.73
N VAL A 489 7.63 18.70 10.87
CA VAL A 489 7.60 17.98 9.59
C VAL A 489 8.61 16.83 9.62
N LEU A 490 8.12 15.60 9.45
CA LEU A 490 8.87 14.38 9.71
C LEU A 490 8.85 13.42 8.52
N GLY A 491 10.03 12.89 8.19
CA GLY A 491 10.25 11.84 7.18
C GLY A 491 9.78 12.21 5.77
N GLY A 492 9.29 11.21 5.05
CA GLY A 492 8.76 11.33 3.69
C GLY A 492 9.74 10.89 2.61
N LEU A 493 9.33 11.06 1.35
CA LEU A 493 10.10 10.76 0.15
C LEU A 493 10.59 12.05 -0.50
N GLY A 494 11.88 12.13 -0.79
CA GLY A 494 12.53 13.26 -1.46
C GLY A 494 12.69 13.06 -2.97
N GLU A 495 13.68 13.75 -3.54
CA GLU A 495 14.05 13.57 -4.95
C GLU A 495 14.47 12.12 -5.22
N GLY A 496 14.13 11.63 -6.42
CA GLY A 496 14.36 10.23 -6.79
C GLY A 496 13.57 9.21 -5.97
N SER A 497 12.57 9.62 -5.19
CA SER A 497 11.87 8.76 -4.22
C SER A 497 12.78 8.18 -3.14
N SER A 498 13.85 8.90 -2.78
CA SER A 498 14.69 8.54 -1.66
C SER A 498 13.95 8.75 -0.34
N THR A 499 14.00 7.76 0.55
CA THR A 499 13.42 7.89 1.89
C THR A 499 14.28 8.85 2.72
N LEU A 500 13.66 9.86 3.30
CA LEU A 500 14.34 10.93 4.04
C LEU A 500 14.64 10.50 5.47
N SER A 501 15.82 10.89 5.95
CA SER A 501 16.26 10.64 7.32
C SER A 501 15.37 11.36 8.34
N LEU A 502 15.23 10.76 9.52
CA LEU A 502 14.63 11.38 10.70
C LEU A 502 15.69 11.99 11.65
N THR A 503 16.95 12.00 11.23
CA THR A 503 18.02 12.73 11.94
C THR A 503 17.85 14.24 11.81
N GLU A 504 17.31 14.73 10.69
CA GLU A 504 17.03 16.15 10.49
C GLU A 504 15.53 16.41 10.70
N VAL A 505 15.21 17.03 11.83
CA VAL A 505 13.85 17.38 12.22
C VAL A 505 13.59 18.84 11.82
N TRP A 506 12.56 19.05 11.00
CA TRP A 506 12.18 20.38 10.54
C TRP A 506 11.00 20.92 11.36
N LEU A 507 11.19 22.09 11.97
CA LEU A 507 10.23 22.75 12.84
C LEU A 507 9.95 24.15 12.29
N LEU A 508 8.69 24.44 11.95
CA LEU A 508 8.26 25.78 11.56
C LEU A 508 7.71 26.51 12.79
N ASP A 509 8.34 27.62 13.16
CA ASP A 509 7.78 28.54 14.14
C ASP A 509 6.59 29.27 13.55
N THR A 510 5.41 29.10 14.15
CA THR A 510 4.15 29.62 13.58
C THR A 510 3.89 31.09 13.91
N VAL A 511 4.72 31.69 14.78
CA VAL A 511 4.65 33.13 15.13
C VAL A 511 5.72 33.89 14.36
N ALA A 512 6.97 33.42 14.43
CA ALA A 512 8.09 34.02 13.72
C ALA A 512 8.11 33.67 12.22
N TRP A 513 7.38 32.62 11.82
CA TRP A 513 7.39 32.07 10.46
C TRP A 513 8.78 31.65 9.98
N THR A 514 9.59 31.14 10.90
CA THR A 514 10.96 30.69 10.64
C THR A 514 11.08 29.17 10.70
N TRP A 515 11.82 28.60 9.76
CA TRP A 515 12.19 27.19 9.81
C TRP A 515 13.43 26.98 10.69
N HIS A 516 13.39 25.91 11.48
CA HIS A 516 14.50 25.41 12.26
C HIS A 516 14.77 23.97 11.84
N CYS A 517 16.04 23.64 11.60
CA CYS A 517 16.48 22.26 11.42
C CYS A 517 17.22 21.83 12.68
N VAL A 518 16.70 20.81 13.37
CA VAL A 518 17.32 20.20 14.54
C VAL A 518 17.89 18.85 14.16
N THR A 519 19.20 18.70 14.32
CA THR A 519 19.87 17.42 14.06
C THR A 519 19.87 16.57 15.33
N THR A 520 19.26 15.39 15.28
CA THR A 520 19.21 14.42 16.38
C THR A 520 20.24 13.30 16.18
N GLY A 521 20.91 12.86 17.26
CA GLY A 521 21.69 11.61 17.26
C GLY A 521 23.20 11.77 17.14
N ALA A 522 23.78 12.91 17.51
CA ALA A 522 25.23 13.09 17.59
C ALA A 522 25.85 12.46 18.85
N ALA A 523 25.04 12.19 19.88
CA ALA A 523 25.47 11.47 21.08
C ALA A 523 25.61 9.95 20.84
N GLN A 524 26.77 9.40 21.20
CA GLN A 524 27.13 7.99 21.03
C GLN A 524 26.16 7.06 21.79
N GLY A 525 25.55 6.09 21.08
CA GLY A 525 24.60 5.13 21.67
C GLY A 525 23.13 5.55 21.66
N THR A 526 22.79 6.69 21.07
CA THR A 526 21.39 7.12 20.90
C THR A 526 20.67 6.26 19.87
N LEU A 527 19.56 5.64 20.28
CA LEU A 527 18.67 4.92 19.36
C LEU A 527 17.85 5.92 18.55
N LEU A 528 17.82 5.75 17.23
CA LEU A 528 17.09 6.61 16.31
C LEU A 528 16.02 5.80 15.56
N PRO A 529 14.89 6.44 15.20
CA PRO A 529 13.94 5.82 14.30
C PRO A 529 14.55 5.63 12.91
N GLU A 530 14.31 4.47 12.30
CA GLU A 530 14.63 4.22 10.90
C GLU A 530 14.01 5.29 9.98
N PRO A 531 14.73 5.76 8.94
CA PRO A 531 14.17 6.62 7.89
C PRO A 531 12.90 6.01 7.31
N ARG A 532 11.85 6.83 7.18
CA ARG A 532 10.52 6.32 6.81
C ARG A 532 9.62 7.34 6.14
N HIS A 533 8.64 6.83 5.40
CA HIS A 533 7.53 7.61 4.85
C HIS A 533 6.18 6.96 5.15
N SER A 534 5.09 7.71 4.97
CA SER A 534 3.71 7.23 5.19
C SER A 534 3.46 6.67 6.59
N HIS A 535 4.14 7.21 7.60
CA HIS A 535 3.90 6.89 9.01
C HIS A 535 2.80 7.81 9.57
N GLY A 536 2.08 7.37 10.58
CA GLY A 536 1.20 8.27 11.34
C GLY A 536 2.03 9.20 12.23
N ALA A 537 1.61 10.45 12.41
CA ALA A 537 2.23 11.36 13.36
C ALA A 537 1.17 12.23 14.05
N THR A 538 1.34 12.49 15.34
CA THR A 538 0.48 13.41 16.08
C THR A 538 1.15 13.95 17.35
N SER A 539 0.71 15.10 17.85
CA SER A 539 1.14 15.59 19.16
C SER A 539 0.43 14.82 20.28
N THR A 540 1.18 14.38 21.29
CA THR A 540 0.61 13.67 22.46
C THR A 540 0.51 14.55 23.70
N GLY A 541 0.89 15.81 23.56
CA GLY A 541 0.97 16.79 24.63
C GLY A 541 1.92 17.93 24.24
N PRO A 542 2.09 18.94 25.11
CA PRO A 542 3.08 19.97 24.91
C PRO A 542 4.45 19.35 24.65
N CYS A 543 5.18 19.91 23.68
CA CYS A 543 6.58 19.56 23.42
C CYS A 543 6.83 18.11 22.93
N THR A 544 5.81 17.27 22.74
CA THR A 544 6.01 15.88 22.28
C THR A 544 5.18 15.52 21.05
N VAL A 545 5.86 14.96 20.04
CA VAL A 545 5.25 14.35 18.84
C VAL A 545 5.46 12.85 18.86
N ALA A 546 4.40 12.06 18.70
CA ALA A 546 4.50 10.63 18.45
C ALA A 546 4.48 10.34 16.94
N ILE A 547 5.30 9.39 16.50
CA ILE A 547 5.22 8.77 15.17
C ILE A 547 5.06 7.26 15.31
N CYS A 548 4.36 6.64 14.35
CA CYS A 548 4.20 5.20 14.33
C CYS A 548 4.08 4.62 12.92
N GLY A 549 4.65 3.43 12.73
CA GLY A 549 4.57 2.66 11.49
C GLY A 549 5.31 3.31 10.33
N GLY A 550 4.83 3.07 9.11
CA GLY A 550 5.44 3.57 7.87
C GLY A 550 6.18 2.51 7.06
N LEU A 551 6.79 2.95 5.95
CA LEU A 551 7.67 2.15 5.11
C LEU A 551 9.11 2.66 5.21
N ASP A 552 10.06 1.72 5.27
CA ASP A 552 11.50 2.02 5.23
C ASP A 552 12.02 2.21 3.79
N ALA A 553 13.32 2.51 3.65
CA ALA A 553 13.95 2.72 2.35
C ALA A 553 14.00 1.48 1.43
N SER A 554 13.74 0.28 1.96
CA SER A 554 13.60 -0.96 1.21
C SER A 554 12.13 -1.35 1.03
N GLU A 555 11.19 -0.42 1.29
CA GLU A 555 9.74 -0.64 1.28
C GLU A 555 9.26 -1.69 2.31
N GLY A 556 10.06 -1.95 3.34
CA GLY A 556 9.68 -2.81 4.46
C GLY A 556 8.70 -2.10 5.40
N LEU A 557 7.68 -2.83 5.87
CA LEU A 557 6.72 -2.28 6.83
C LEU A 557 7.35 -2.15 8.22
N LEU A 558 7.13 -0.99 8.84
CA LEU A 558 7.54 -0.69 10.19
C LEU A 558 6.34 -0.79 11.14
N GLY A 559 6.56 -1.31 12.34
CA GLY A 559 5.53 -1.45 13.39
C GLY A 559 5.96 -0.88 14.74
N ASP A 560 7.08 -0.16 14.77
CA ASP A 560 7.57 0.55 15.94
C ASP A 560 6.93 1.94 16.08
N ALA A 561 7.02 2.49 17.29
CA ALA A 561 6.57 3.84 17.61
C ALA A 561 7.66 4.60 18.36
N TRP A 562 7.67 5.91 18.16
CA TRP A 562 8.68 6.82 18.72
C TRP A 562 8.04 8.13 19.14
N ALA A 563 8.57 8.73 20.19
CA ALA A 563 8.30 10.10 20.58
C ALA A 563 9.51 10.97 20.28
N LEU A 564 9.25 12.13 19.70
CA LEU A 564 10.15 13.24 19.56
C LEU A 564 9.80 14.27 20.64
N ASP A 565 10.64 14.39 21.64
CA ASP A 565 10.52 15.43 22.66
C ASP A 565 11.33 16.66 22.20
N VAL A 566 10.68 17.82 22.11
CA VAL A 566 11.24 19.10 21.62
C VAL A 566 11.25 20.10 22.77
N ALA A 567 12.40 20.71 23.05
CA ALA A 567 12.49 21.76 24.05
C ALA A 567 13.09 23.04 23.45
N ARG A 568 12.65 24.19 23.97
CA ARG A 568 13.24 25.49 23.67
C ARG A 568 14.05 25.95 24.88
N ASP A 569 15.34 26.19 24.68
CA ASP A 569 16.22 26.73 25.70
C ASP A 569 16.04 28.25 25.76
N ASN A 570 15.40 28.72 26.83
CA ASN A 570 15.20 30.14 27.09
C ASN A 570 16.37 30.76 27.89
N ASN A 571 17.37 29.97 28.30
CA ASN A 571 18.47 30.44 29.12
C ASN A 571 19.74 30.66 28.29
N ASN A 572 20.14 31.93 28.15
CA ASN A 572 21.51 32.31 27.76
C ASN A 572 22.55 32.00 28.86
N ASN A 573 22.18 31.23 29.90
CA ASN A 573 23.02 30.89 31.03
C ASN A 573 23.56 29.46 30.90
N ASN A 574 24.87 29.39 30.70
CA ASN A 574 25.70 28.18 30.62
C ASN A 574 25.76 27.34 31.92
N ASN A 575 24.75 27.39 32.79
CA ASN A 575 24.71 26.62 34.03
C ASN A 575 23.60 25.57 33.96
N GLY A 576 24.03 24.33 33.70
CA GLY A 576 23.17 23.16 33.59
C GLY A 576 22.28 22.97 34.81
N SER A 577 20.97 23.03 34.60
CA SER A 577 19.99 22.35 35.42
C SER A 577 18.70 22.23 34.62
N GLY A 578 18.31 21.00 34.25
CA GLY A 578 16.98 20.74 33.69
C GLY A 578 16.84 19.74 32.55
N LEU A 579 17.83 18.90 32.24
CA LEU A 579 17.70 17.61 31.50
C LEU A 579 19.10 16.99 31.44
N ASN A 580 19.46 16.16 32.43
CA ASN A 580 20.79 15.56 32.52
C ASN A 580 20.98 14.43 31.48
N GLY A 581 21.48 14.82 30.32
CA GLY A 581 21.99 13.97 29.24
C GLY A 581 22.31 14.88 28.07
N ALA A 582 23.48 14.73 27.43
CA ALA A 582 23.92 15.60 26.34
C ALA A 582 22.84 15.68 25.24
N LEU A 583 22.11 16.81 25.20
CA LEU A 583 21.12 17.12 24.17
C LEU A 583 21.85 17.72 22.97
N ASP A 584 21.51 17.28 21.77
CA ASP A 584 22.04 17.85 20.53
C ASP A 584 21.34 19.20 20.29
N VAL A 585 22.13 20.28 20.25
CA VAL A 585 21.63 21.66 20.26
C VAL A 585 21.66 22.26 18.86
N ALA A 586 20.49 22.62 18.31
CA ALA A 586 20.41 23.52 17.16
C ALA A 586 20.12 24.94 17.66
N ARG A 587 21.05 25.87 17.43
CA ARG A 587 20.88 27.28 17.79
C ARG A 587 20.28 28.03 16.61
N ASP A 588 19.21 28.80 16.84
CA ASP A 588 18.70 29.71 15.82
C ASP A 588 19.61 30.94 15.64
N ALA A 589 19.34 31.77 14.62
CA ALA A 589 20.09 32.99 14.34
C ALA A 589 19.92 34.10 15.41
N ALA A 590 19.01 33.92 16.37
CA ALA A 590 18.69 34.85 17.46
C ALA A 590 19.23 34.39 18.84
N GLY A 591 19.86 33.21 18.92
CA GLY A 591 20.42 32.65 20.14
C GLY A 591 19.46 31.81 21.00
N SER A 592 18.22 31.56 20.57
CA SER A 592 17.32 30.60 21.23
C SER A 592 17.58 29.20 20.66
N ALA A 593 17.83 28.22 21.51
CA ALA A 593 18.22 26.90 21.04
C ALA A 593 17.05 25.91 21.10
N LEU A 594 16.64 25.37 19.95
CA LEU A 594 15.74 24.23 19.92
C LEU A 594 16.57 22.96 20.05
N THR A 595 16.11 22.07 20.92
CA THR A 595 16.67 20.73 21.08
C THR A 595 15.57 19.71 20.81
N ALA A 596 15.95 18.56 20.27
CA ALA A 596 15.01 17.49 20.00
C ALA A 596 15.65 16.13 20.32
N ARG A 597 14.86 15.23 20.90
CA ARG A 597 15.33 13.90 21.29
C ARG A 597 14.29 12.85 20.92
N TRP A 598 14.77 11.79 20.30
CA TRP A 598 13.97 10.58 20.08
C TRP A 598 14.01 9.67 21.31
N ARG A 599 12.85 9.09 21.63
CA ARG A 599 12.71 7.95 22.53
C ARG A 599 11.72 6.95 21.97
N ARG A 600 11.96 5.66 22.22
CA ARG A 600 11.06 4.61 21.76
C ARG A 600 9.78 4.58 22.61
N LEU A 601 8.65 4.31 21.97
CA LEU A 601 7.36 4.08 22.62
C LEU A 601 6.96 2.61 22.48
N GLU A 602 6.02 2.19 23.31
CA GLU A 602 5.20 1.03 22.98
C GLU A 602 4.37 1.34 21.74
N SER A 603 4.25 0.37 20.84
CA SER A 603 3.55 0.60 19.59
C SER A 603 2.04 0.60 19.82
N PRO A 604 1.30 1.63 19.38
CA PRO A 604 -0.16 1.61 19.37
C PRO A 604 -0.72 0.72 18.23
N LEU A 605 0.15 0.07 17.45
CA LEU A 605 -0.25 -0.81 16.36
C LEU A 605 -0.09 -2.28 16.77
N PRO A 606 -1.11 -3.13 16.57
CA PRO A 606 -0.99 -4.57 16.78
C PRO A 606 -0.05 -5.24 15.77
N GLN A 607 0.16 -4.62 14.61
CA GLN A 607 1.10 -5.08 13.59
C GLN A 607 1.63 -3.94 12.70
N PRO A 608 2.77 -4.13 12.00
CA PRO A 608 3.31 -3.13 11.08
C PRO A 608 2.30 -2.62 10.05
N ARG A 609 2.18 -1.30 9.92
CA ARG A 609 1.18 -0.60 9.09
C ARG A 609 1.73 0.72 8.57
N TYR A 610 1.28 1.16 7.41
CA TYR A 610 1.57 2.49 6.84
C TYR A 610 0.35 3.10 6.17
N GLY A 611 0.40 4.40 5.88
CA GLY A 611 -0.68 5.15 5.24
C GLY A 611 -1.91 5.38 6.12
N HIS A 612 -1.79 5.17 7.44
CA HIS A 612 -2.85 5.37 8.42
C HIS A 612 -2.82 6.79 8.99
N GLY A 613 -3.98 7.29 9.41
CA GLY A 613 -4.07 8.48 10.26
C GLY A 613 -3.78 8.11 11.72
N LEU A 614 -3.20 9.04 12.48
CA LEU A 614 -2.91 8.88 13.90
C LEU A 614 -3.46 10.08 14.66
N HIS A 615 -4.29 9.82 15.67
CA HIS A 615 -5.01 10.85 16.42
C HIS A 615 -4.82 10.67 17.93
N PRO A 616 -4.60 11.75 18.69
CA PRO A 616 -4.62 11.73 20.13
C PRO A 616 -6.06 11.95 20.59
N CYS A 617 -6.65 11.00 21.30
CA CYS A 617 -8.04 11.11 21.75
C CYS A 617 -8.17 10.65 23.20
N SER A 618 -8.55 11.57 24.09
CA SER A 618 -8.78 11.27 25.52
C SER A 618 -7.61 10.53 26.21
N GLY A 619 -6.37 10.82 25.83
CA GLY A 619 -5.16 10.17 26.36
C GLY A 619 -4.72 8.89 25.65
N HIS A 620 -5.48 8.44 24.65
CA HIS A 620 -5.19 7.26 23.82
C HIS A 620 -4.59 7.66 22.46
N LEU A 621 -3.81 6.76 21.87
CA LEU A 621 -3.39 6.85 20.48
C LEU A 621 -4.30 6.00 19.60
N VAL A 622 -5.03 6.68 18.71
CA VAL A 622 -6.00 6.07 17.79
C VAL A 622 -5.42 6.08 16.38
N ALA A 623 -5.21 4.91 15.81
CA ALA A 623 -4.80 4.74 14.42
C ALA A 623 -5.99 4.30 13.56
N ILE A 624 -6.18 4.92 12.39
CA ILE A 624 -7.25 4.55 11.47
C ILE A 624 -6.78 4.45 10.01
N GLY A 625 -7.26 3.42 9.29
CA GLY A 625 -7.00 3.20 7.88
C GLY A 625 -5.58 2.72 7.57
N GLY A 626 -5.13 2.90 6.33
CA GLY A 626 -3.81 2.43 5.88
C GLY A 626 -3.77 0.93 5.58
N ILE A 627 -2.57 0.43 5.28
CA ILE A 627 -2.33 -0.96 4.86
C ILE A 627 -1.31 -1.60 5.80
N ASP A 628 -1.57 -2.84 6.18
CA ASP A 628 -0.63 -3.71 6.89
C ASP A 628 -0.16 -4.87 6.00
N ALA A 629 0.77 -5.68 6.51
CA ALA A 629 1.41 -6.71 5.71
C ALA A 629 0.49 -7.91 5.37
N ALA A 630 -0.62 -8.10 6.08
CA ALA A 630 -1.60 -9.15 5.79
C ALA A 630 -2.88 -8.61 5.14
N CYS A 631 -2.95 -7.30 4.89
CA CYS A 631 -4.14 -6.53 4.50
C CYS A 631 -5.41 -6.95 5.24
N SER A 632 -5.26 -7.27 6.52
CA SER A 632 -6.32 -7.96 7.24
C SER A 632 -6.62 -7.32 8.58
N THR A 633 -5.63 -6.76 9.32
CA THR A 633 -5.94 -6.11 10.60
C THR A 633 -6.97 -5.01 10.41
N PRO A 634 -7.94 -4.89 11.34
CA PRO A 634 -9.05 -4.00 11.21
C PRO A 634 -8.53 -2.59 11.12
N GLN A 635 -9.35 -1.75 10.50
CA GLN A 635 -8.89 -0.43 10.12
C GLN A 635 -8.80 0.52 11.31
N LEU A 636 -9.37 0.18 12.47
CA LEU A 636 -9.26 0.97 13.69
C LEU A 636 -8.41 0.24 14.74
N CYS A 637 -7.41 0.94 15.28
CA CYS A 637 -6.63 0.48 16.42
C CYS A 637 -6.59 1.56 17.51
N VAL A 638 -6.69 1.15 18.78
CA VAL A 638 -6.53 2.02 19.95
C VAL A 638 -5.53 1.37 20.89
N ASP A 639 -4.38 2.02 21.11
CA ASP A 639 -3.32 1.55 22.02
C ASP A 639 -2.95 0.05 21.84
N GLY A 640 -2.80 -0.39 20.59
CA GLY A 640 -2.42 -1.75 20.24
C GLY A 640 -3.59 -2.74 20.17
N LEU A 641 -4.81 -2.34 20.55
CA LEU A 641 -6.02 -3.14 20.39
C LEU A 641 -6.66 -2.88 19.03
N ALA A 642 -7.00 -3.94 18.30
CA ALA A 642 -7.68 -3.88 17.01
C ALA A 642 -9.21 -3.91 17.17
N PHE A 643 -9.93 -3.08 16.42
CA PHE A 643 -11.40 -3.02 16.45
C PHE A 643 -11.97 -3.12 15.04
N ASP A 644 -12.92 -4.03 14.85
CA ASP A 644 -13.66 -4.13 13.60
C ASP A 644 -14.51 -2.88 13.38
N ILE A 645 -14.64 -2.48 12.12
CA ILE A 645 -15.56 -1.42 11.72
C ILE A 645 -16.69 -2.07 10.96
N GLU A 646 -17.88 -2.08 11.58
CA GLU A 646 -19.11 -2.50 10.95
C GLU A 646 -19.76 -1.30 10.25
N GLU A 647 -20.13 -1.45 8.98
CA GLU A 647 -20.90 -0.41 8.30
C GLU A 647 -22.40 -0.66 8.54
N LYS A 648 -23.10 0.30 9.13
CA LYS A 648 -24.56 0.23 9.24
C LYS A 648 -25.17 0.58 7.89
N GLU A 649 -25.66 -0.43 7.19
CA GLU A 649 -26.60 -0.23 6.09
C GLU A 649 -27.95 0.11 6.71
N GLU A 650 -28.36 1.38 6.61
CA GLU A 650 -29.77 1.70 6.84
C GLU A 650 -30.58 1.10 5.69
N GLU A 651 -31.72 0.49 6.01
CA GLU A 651 -32.68 -0.07 5.05
C GLU A 651 -32.98 0.98 3.96
N GLU A 652 -32.33 0.89 2.81
CA GLU A 652 -32.82 1.57 1.61
C GLU A 652 -34.14 0.87 1.24
N GLU A 653 -35.19 1.65 0.95
CA GLU A 653 -36.39 1.11 0.30
C GLU A 653 -35.92 0.27 -0.89
N GLU A 654 -36.14 -1.05 -0.83
CA GLU A 654 -35.75 -1.99 -1.88
C GLU A 654 -36.29 -1.50 -3.22
N THR A 655 -35.40 -0.91 -4.04
CA THR A 655 -35.69 -0.79 -5.46
C THR A 655 -35.36 -2.15 -6.07
N PRO A 656 -36.34 -2.87 -6.65
CA PRO A 656 -36.23 -4.29 -6.98
C PRO A 656 -35.25 -4.61 -8.14
N GLU A 657 -34.45 -3.65 -8.60
CA GLU A 657 -33.53 -3.78 -9.74
C GLU A 657 -32.07 -4.00 -9.35
N LYS A 658 -31.66 -3.76 -8.10
CA LYS A 658 -30.28 -4.01 -7.66
C LYS A 658 -30.18 -5.37 -6.97
N GLY A 659 -29.38 -6.27 -7.52
CA GLY A 659 -29.12 -7.57 -6.89
C GLY A 659 -28.46 -7.39 -5.50
N ALA A 660 -28.68 -8.34 -4.59
CA ALA A 660 -28.18 -8.30 -3.20
C ALA A 660 -26.64 -8.09 -3.07
N ASP A 661 -25.86 -8.39 -4.12
CA ASP A 661 -24.40 -8.21 -4.18
C ASP A 661 -23.99 -6.76 -4.55
N GLU A 662 -24.91 -5.93 -5.06
CA GLU A 662 -24.70 -4.50 -5.39
C GLU A 662 -25.13 -3.55 -4.26
N ALA A 663 -25.82 -4.06 -3.24
CA ALA A 663 -26.32 -3.27 -2.11
C ALA A 663 -25.21 -2.92 -1.10
N GLN A 664 -24.15 -3.73 -1.02
CA GLN A 664 -23.10 -3.51 -0.02
C GLN A 664 -22.17 -2.35 -0.38
N SER A 665 -22.04 -1.44 0.59
CA SER A 665 -21.13 -0.30 0.49
C SER A 665 -19.67 -0.74 0.24
N LEU A 666 -19.05 -0.20 -0.82
CA LEU A 666 -17.62 -0.35 -1.11
C LEU A 666 -16.86 0.87 -0.59
N PHE A 667 -16.27 0.74 0.59
CA PHE A 667 -15.43 1.76 1.19
C PHE A 667 -14.00 1.26 1.41
N MET A 668 -13.02 1.98 0.85
CA MET A 668 -11.60 1.68 0.97
C MET A 668 -10.94 2.59 2.00
N TRP A 669 -10.48 2.03 3.11
CA TRP A 669 -9.94 2.79 4.24
C TRP A 669 -8.51 3.33 4.05
N HIS A 670 -7.87 3.04 2.91
CA HIS A 670 -6.53 3.54 2.57
C HIS A 670 -6.60 4.76 1.65
N ASN A 671 -5.52 5.55 1.64
CA ASN A 671 -5.42 6.83 0.91
C ASN A 671 -6.52 7.86 1.25
N ALA A 672 -7.24 7.65 2.35
CA ALA A 672 -8.23 8.55 2.92
C ALA A 672 -7.58 9.51 3.92
N ALA A 673 -8.22 10.64 4.16
CA ALA A 673 -7.86 11.53 5.27
C ALA A 673 -8.83 11.30 6.44
N SER A 674 -8.31 11.29 7.66
CA SER A 674 -9.11 11.19 8.89
C SER A 674 -8.95 12.46 9.72
N ILE A 675 -10.04 12.91 10.34
CA ILE A 675 -10.12 14.13 11.14
C ILE A 675 -10.83 13.77 12.45
N LEU A 676 -10.22 14.13 13.59
CA LEU A 676 -10.87 13.97 14.90
C LEU A 676 -11.84 15.13 15.18
N LEU A 677 -13.07 14.78 15.53
CA LEU A 677 -14.14 15.68 15.94
C LEU A 677 -14.45 15.46 17.43
N GLU A 678 -14.17 16.46 18.27
CA GLU A 678 -14.33 16.38 19.72
C GLU A 678 -15.50 17.22 20.27
N ASP A 679 -16.12 18.05 19.42
CA ASP A 679 -17.16 19.01 19.85
C ASP A 679 -18.56 18.36 19.91
N GLY A 680 -18.68 17.12 19.45
CA GLY A 680 -19.92 16.34 19.46
C GLY A 680 -20.21 15.67 20.81
N PRO A 681 -21.30 14.88 20.90
CA PRO A 681 -21.65 14.16 22.13
C PRO A 681 -20.61 13.11 22.53
N GLU A 682 -19.87 12.58 21.54
CA GLU A 682 -18.76 11.66 21.72
C GLU A 682 -17.64 11.94 20.70
N PRO A 683 -16.38 11.62 21.02
CA PRO A 683 -15.29 11.76 20.07
C PRO A 683 -15.53 10.88 18.85
N THR A 684 -15.43 11.47 17.66
CA THR A 684 -15.76 10.81 16.40
C THR A 684 -14.70 11.11 15.35
N LEU A 685 -14.27 10.11 14.59
CA LEU A 685 -13.42 10.31 13.42
C LEU A 685 -14.26 10.51 12.17
N LEU A 686 -14.07 11.63 11.48
CA LEU A 686 -14.55 11.85 10.14
C LEU A 686 -13.49 11.37 9.14
N VAL A 687 -13.85 10.41 8.29
CA VAL A 687 -12.97 9.85 7.25
C VAL A 687 -13.49 10.27 5.87
N VAL A 688 -12.69 11.05 5.15
CA VAL A 688 -13.02 11.63 3.84
C VAL A 688 -12.08 11.14 2.74
N GLY A 689 -12.65 10.93 1.55
CA GLY A 689 -11.92 10.39 0.41
C GLY A 689 -11.44 8.96 0.63
N GLY A 690 -10.42 8.57 -0.13
CA GLY A 690 -9.87 7.22 -0.15
C GLY A 690 -10.23 6.43 -1.41
N GLY A 691 -9.64 5.25 -1.51
CA GLY A 691 -9.64 4.43 -2.72
C GLY A 691 -8.30 4.43 -3.44
N GLY A 692 -8.32 4.08 -4.72
CA GLY A 692 -7.12 3.94 -5.52
C GLY A 692 -7.35 3.23 -6.85
N ASN A 693 -6.27 2.87 -7.53
CA ASN A 693 -6.31 2.37 -8.92
C ASN A 693 -6.60 0.86 -9.04
N CYS A 694 -6.67 0.15 -7.91
CA CYS A 694 -7.05 -1.26 -7.79
C CYS A 694 -6.38 -2.15 -8.84
N PHE A 695 -5.05 -2.09 -8.91
CA PHE A 695 -4.23 -2.82 -9.88
C PHE A 695 -4.63 -2.50 -11.34
N SER A 696 -5.13 -3.48 -12.09
CA SER A 696 -5.62 -3.31 -13.47
C SER A 696 -7.15 -3.29 -13.55
N PHE A 697 -7.83 -3.30 -12.39
CA PHE A 697 -9.27 -3.47 -12.34
C PHE A 697 -10.04 -2.18 -12.66
N GLY A 698 -9.40 -1.04 -12.42
CA GLY A 698 -9.96 0.29 -12.60
C GLY A 698 -9.88 1.07 -11.28
N THR A 699 -10.11 2.37 -11.34
CA THR A 699 -10.00 3.20 -10.15
C THR A 699 -11.31 3.20 -9.37
N HIS A 700 -11.23 2.89 -8.08
CA HIS A 700 -12.31 3.08 -7.11
C HIS A 700 -12.07 4.37 -6.31
N LEU A 701 -13.12 5.16 -6.13
CA LEU A 701 -13.11 6.38 -5.32
C LEU A 701 -14.19 6.26 -4.27
N ASN A 702 -13.85 6.45 -3.00
CA ASN A 702 -14.85 6.53 -1.95
C ASN A 702 -15.74 7.74 -2.20
N ASN A 703 -17.02 7.49 -2.47
CA ASN A 703 -17.93 8.57 -2.85
C ASN A 703 -18.36 9.41 -1.64
N GLU A 704 -18.72 8.76 -0.53
CA GLU A 704 -19.28 9.38 0.67
C GLU A 704 -18.41 9.11 1.88
N ALA A 705 -18.26 10.12 2.74
CA ALA A 705 -17.46 10.03 3.96
C ALA A 705 -18.06 9.07 5.01
N ARG A 706 -17.24 8.69 6.00
CA ARG A 706 -17.66 7.88 7.16
C ARG A 706 -17.42 8.64 8.45
N LEU A 707 -18.35 8.52 9.38
CA LEU A 707 -18.19 8.90 10.78
C LEU A 707 -17.93 7.63 11.58
N VAL A 708 -16.88 7.61 12.38
CA VAL A 708 -16.50 6.47 13.23
C VAL A 708 -16.49 6.94 14.68
N PRO A 709 -17.59 6.75 15.42
CA PRO A 709 -17.66 7.06 16.84
C PRO A 709 -16.66 6.20 17.64
N LEU A 710 -15.97 6.82 18.60
CA LEU A 710 -14.86 6.16 19.31
C LEU A 710 -15.23 5.70 20.72
N ALA A 711 -16.38 6.05 21.29
CA ALA A 711 -16.66 5.77 22.70
C ALA A 711 -16.58 4.28 23.05
N ALA A 712 -17.07 3.40 22.18
CA ALA A 712 -17.00 1.94 22.38
C ALA A 712 -15.55 1.43 22.42
N ALA A 713 -14.71 1.89 21.49
CA ALA A 713 -13.31 1.47 21.42
C ALA A 713 -12.48 2.03 22.60
N LEU A 714 -12.68 3.30 22.95
CA LEU A 714 -11.98 3.96 24.07
C LEU A 714 -12.40 3.35 25.42
N GLY A 715 -13.69 3.02 25.58
CA GLY A 715 -14.20 2.36 26.79
C GLY A 715 -13.63 0.96 26.97
N ALA A 716 -13.48 0.19 25.89
CA ALA A 716 -12.89 -1.15 25.93
C ALA A 716 -11.38 -1.13 26.26
N SER A 717 -10.67 -0.03 25.94
CA SER A 717 -9.28 0.18 26.35
C SER A 717 -9.11 0.61 27.82
N GLY A 718 -10.18 0.79 28.59
CA GLY A 718 -10.14 1.40 29.92
C GLY A 718 -9.82 0.45 31.09
N SER A 719 -8.63 0.63 31.71
CA SER A 719 -8.39 0.77 33.18
C SER A 719 -6.92 0.52 33.62
N SER A 720 -5.91 0.93 32.84
CA SER A 720 -4.51 0.94 33.34
C SER A 720 -3.73 2.25 33.14
N CYS A 721 -4.30 3.26 32.46
CA CYS A 721 -3.60 4.52 32.15
C CYS A 721 -4.36 5.78 32.60
N ALA A 722 -5.24 5.69 33.60
CA ALA A 722 -5.80 6.86 34.26
C ALA A 722 -4.78 7.48 35.22
N GLY A 723 -3.75 8.10 34.64
CA GLY A 723 -2.95 9.13 35.27
C GLY A 723 -2.75 10.23 34.23
N PRO A 724 -2.69 11.52 34.60
CA PRO A 724 -2.17 12.51 33.67
C PRO A 724 -0.78 12.04 33.22
N LEU A 725 -0.40 12.30 31.97
CA LEU A 725 0.97 12.16 31.47
C LEU A 725 1.95 13.14 32.18
N GLN A 726 1.80 13.31 33.50
CA GLN A 726 2.68 14.04 34.40
C GLN A 726 3.48 13.04 35.23
N GLY A 727 4.77 12.95 34.94
CA GLY A 727 5.77 12.42 35.85
C GLY A 727 5.92 10.89 35.85
N PHE A 728 6.62 10.35 34.85
CA PHE A 728 7.39 9.14 35.09
C PHE A 728 8.58 9.49 35.99
N SER A 729 8.40 9.27 37.29
CA SER A 729 9.40 9.48 38.32
C SER A 729 10.63 8.61 38.12
N LEU A 730 11.81 9.24 38.17
CA LEU A 730 13.13 8.63 38.30
C LEU A 730 13.20 7.79 39.58
N SER A 731 12.95 6.48 39.51
CA SER A 731 13.56 5.47 40.40
C SER A 731 12.95 4.08 40.18
N ARG A 732 13.60 3.27 39.33
CA ARG A 732 13.79 1.80 39.48
C ARG A 732 14.62 1.28 38.31
N LEU A 733 15.85 1.76 38.23
CA LEU A 733 16.96 1.04 37.62
C LEU A 733 17.74 0.44 38.79
N PHE A 734 17.69 -0.89 38.95
CA PHE A 734 18.79 -1.77 39.35
C PHE A 734 18.25 -3.18 39.62
N CYS A 735 19.01 -4.17 39.17
CA CYS A 735 18.84 -5.62 39.34
C CYS A 735 17.93 -6.36 38.34
N CYS A 736 18.50 -6.75 37.20
CA CYS A 736 18.71 -8.19 36.95
C CYS A 736 19.75 -8.39 35.84
N GLY A 737 20.97 -8.75 36.24
CA GLY A 737 21.95 -9.30 35.31
C GLY A 737 21.61 -10.75 35.01
N SER A 738 21.59 -11.11 33.73
CA SER A 738 21.83 -12.50 33.30
C SER A 738 22.64 -12.47 32.00
N ARG A 739 23.82 -13.07 32.07
CA ARG A 739 24.77 -13.22 30.96
C ARG A 739 24.23 -14.25 29.94
N PRO A 740 24.54 -14.11 28.64
CA PRO A 740 24.24 -15.15 27.66
C PRO A 740 25.18 -16.36 27.83
N PRO A 741 24.73 -17.60 27.55
CA PRO A 741 25.57 -18.78 27.67
C PRO A 741 26.58 -18.86 26.52
N GLN A 742 27.85 -19.09 26.86
CA GLN A 742 28.91 -19.44 25.92
C GLN A 742 28.72 -20.89 25.46
N ILE A 743 28.78 -21.08 24.15
CA ILE A 743 28.85 -22.38 23.48
C ILE A 743 30.28 -22.93 23.65
N ARG A 744 30.38 -24.18 24.12
CA ARG A 744 31.50 -25.08 23.84
C ARG A 744 30.98 -26.26 23.06
#